data_AF-A0A6T7WUQ5-F1
#
_entry.id   AF-A0A6T7WUQ5-F1
#
_cell.length_a   1.000
_cell.length_b   1.000
_cell.length_c   1.000
_cell.angle_alpha   90.00
_cell.angle_beta   90.00
_cell.angle_gamma   90.00
#
_symmetry.space_group_name_H-M   'P 1'
#
loop_
_entity.id
_entity.type
_entity.pdbx_description
1 polymer ?
#
loop_
_entity_poly.entity_id
_entity_poly.type
_entity_poly.pdbx_seq_one_letter_code
_entity_poly.pdbx_strand_id
1 'polypeptide(L)'
;MSFTVRPAGEEFDETIARHWRAQWLANGRSAAAWTDDQMEQMVSYIREARKTLQHQSFVAVSTATGDVVGSAACQLWHGPVPNATETKVGTVWGVFVNEAWRRQGVATRLMESVLGHWRSIGCESGVLLCASDEARRVYERLGFGPGNMMLLDLHQQPTSVNGGIGAEGTTVRPEGAESDALVLRHWRAAWLDKGLAESELVRDLEPSTQAFISRARQRLEYQAFVARDGGGAEVGSACTQLWEGPGSNNHRWQRLIKLGVVWGLYVRPEHRQRGVEAALIDQVVAAWQAAGCTKGLVCAASREEAALYRGLGFEPHNAMVIELARAQSPLSPIDLAHAPRAQRPELLRAEPAAAAPLALRGGHCLALDGSELSTEDVAFVASVRRSGGRLASAGAAEPLSDGYLASLRLALPAMLDAALPHSAGGLELRAAVVAAQKEGATWIDPHDNWYTRNVARFGGGFDMKALTAQPGLLATKFDRLAGKYDEWTAGNGCTYYGWIARAARVAPEGLRGAGASVLDVACGIGLPGHMLRLCGFAGRLSATDISAGMLEKARERRVYDELFVANANEGLDAVHDSSVDLVVCVGAMELLHHATVLLEFARVLRPGGKLWASFQWEGAVDAAGEPIPCPTEHQNVTGVTLQQLHAELEAAGFDATNATIEKSECAFYTPSPKQDGSVLPVPYIFVTVGLAYGFA
;
A
#
# COMPACT_ATOMS: atom_id res chain seq x y z
N MET A 1 26.02 -33.15 11.05
CA MET A 1 25.10 -32.52 12.02
C MET A 1 23.68 -32.71 11.49
N SER A 2 22.68 -32.95 12.35
CA SER A 2 21.29 -33.16 11.92
C SER A 2 20.46 -31.89 12.03
N PHE A 3 19.61 -31.63 11.03
CA PHE A 3 18.73 -30.47 10.97
C PHE A 3 17.36 -30.87 10.41
N THR A 4 16.35 -30.03 10.66
CA THR A 4 15.02 -30.11 10.03
C THR A 4 14.72 -28.79 9.32
N VAL A 5 13.94 -28.83 8.24
CA VAL A 5 13.43 -27.63 7.56
C VAL A 5 11.93 -27.58 7.79
N ARG A 6 11.42 -26.40 8.16
CA ARG A 6 9.98 -26.20 8.37
C ARG A 6 9.53 -24.83 7.88
N PRO A 7 8.24 -24.67 7.54
CA PRO A 7 7.62 -23.36 7.39
C PRO A 7 7.86 -22.51 8.64
N ALA A 8 8.15 -21.23 8.40
CA ALA A 8 8.41 -20.23 9.42
C ALA A 8 7.24 -19.23 9.45
N GLY A 9 6.66 -19.03 10.64
CA GLY A 9 5.67 -17.99 10.89
C GLY A 9 6.30 -16.64 11.22
N GLU A 10 5.47 -15.70 11.66
CA GLU A 10 5.87 -14.31 11.94
C GLU A 10 6.95 -14.21 13.02
N GLU A 11 7.02 -15.20 13.92
CA GLU A 11 8.02 -15.31 14.98
C GLU A 11 9.46 -15.40 14.44
N PHE A 12 9.64 -15.68 13.15
CA PHE A 12 10.94 -15.76 12.49
C PHE A 12 11.28 -14.55 11.60
N ASP A 13 10.39 -13.57 11.46
CA ASP A 13 10.57 -12.46 10.50
C ASP A 13 11.85 -11.65 10.78
N GLU A 14 12.13 -11.37 12.05
CA GLU A 14 13.38 -10.71 12.47
C GLU A 14 14.62 -11.56 12.15
N THR A 15 14.53 -12.88 12.32
CA THR A 15 15.63 -13.80 11.99
C THR A 15 15.90 -13.81 10.50
N ILE A 16 14.85 -13.79 9.68
CA ILE A 16 14.97 -13.78 8.21
C ILE A 16 15.52 -12.45 7.72
N ALA A 17 15.07 -11.33 8.29
CA ALA A 17 15.66 -10.03 8.00
C ALA A 17 17.15 -9.99 8.38
N ARG A 18 17.55 -10.58 9.52
CA ARG A 18 18.96 -10.68 9.93
C ARG A 18 19.79 -11.53 8.97
N HIS A 19 19.27 -12.68 8.55
CA HIS A 19 19.92 -13.55 7.57
C HIS A 19 20.08 -12.87 6.21
N TRP A 20 19.06 -12.13 5.77
CA TRP A 20 19.12 -11.34 4.54
C TRP A 20 20.21 -10.26 4.63
N ARG A 21 20.29 -9.51 5.74
CA ARG A 21 21.39 -8.56 5.99
C ARG A 21 22.76 -9.25 5.94
N ALA A 22 22.91 -10.39 6.61
CA ALA A 22 24.16 -11.15 6.63
C ALA A 22 24.57 -11.61 5.21
N GLN A 23 23.61 -12.01 4.38
CA GLN A 23 23.85 -12.35 2.98
C GLN A 23 24.43 -11.17 2.19
N TRP A 24 23.87 -9.97 2.33
CA TRP A 24 24.36 -8.80 1.62
C TRP A 24 25.74 -8.33 2.09
N LEU A 25 26.03 -8.40 3.38
CA LEU A 25 27.37 -8.14 3.91
C LEU A 25 28.39 -9.13 3.33
N ALA A 26 28.03 -10.41 3.22
CA ALA A 26 28.89 -11.43 2.61
C ALA A 26 29.15 -11.19 1.12
N ASN A 27 28.21 -10.54 0.42
CA ASN A 27 28.35 -10.12 -0.98
C ASN A 27 29.15 -8.80 -1.14
N GLY A 28 29.97 -8.43 -0.16
CA GLY A 28 30.90 -7.31 -0.23
C GLY A 28 30.28 -5.93 0.02
N ARG A 29 29.09 -5.86 0.64
CA ARG A 29 28.45 -4.57 0.98
C ARG A 29 28.95 -4.03 2.31
N SER A 30 29.14 -2.71 2.37
CA SER A 30 29.59 -2.02 3.59
C SER A 30 28.54 -2.11 4.70
N ALA A 31 29.01 -2.39 5.92
CA ALA A 31 28.18 -2.35 7.12
C ALA A 31 27.60 -0.95 7.42
N ALA A 32 28.25 0.11 6.94
CA ALA A 32 27.82 1.50 7.13
C ALA A 32 26.56 1.87 6.31
N ALA A 33 26.14 1.03 5.38
CA ALA A 33 24.91 1.21 4.59
C ALA A 33 23.62 0.83 5.35
N TRP A 34 23.75 0.24 6.55
CA TRP A 34 22.64 -0.41 7.25
C TRP A 34 22.18 0.37 8.49
N THR A 35 20.89 0.71 8.55
CA THR A 35 20.24 1.41 9.67
C THR A 35 19.16 0.53 10.31
N ASP A 36 18.83 0.73 11.59
CA ASP A 36 17.78 -0.03 12.27
C ASP A 36 16.41 0.08 11.56
N ASP A 37 16.11 1.25 11.00
CA ASP A 37 14.95 1.51 10.14
C ASP A 37 14.83 0.55 8.93
N GLN A 38 15.95 0.08 8.36
CA GLN A 38 15.92 -0.87 7.24
C GLN A 38 15.52 -2.28 7.68
N MET A 39 15.87 -2.68 8.90
CA MET A 39 15.48 -3.98 9.44
C MET A 39 13.98 -4.01 9.74
N GLU A 40 13.45 -2.94 10.31
CA GLU A 40 12.01 -2.77 10.53
C GLU A 40 11.23 -2.75 9.20
N GLN A 41 11.74 -2.05 8.17
CA GLN A 41 11.14 -2.04 6.83
C GLN A 41 11.14 -3.42 6.19
N MET A 42 12.21 -4.21 6.34
CA MET A 42 12.28 -5.56 5.80
C MET A 42 11.27 -6.50 6.47
N VAL A 43 11.10 -6.39 7.79
CA VAL A 43 10.07 -7.13 8.53
C VAL A 43 8.66 -6.71 8.08
N SER A 44 8.44 -5.41 7.90
CA SER A 44 7.18 -4.88 7.36
C SER A 44 6.89 -5.43 5.96
N TYR A 45 7.90 -5.49 5.10
CA TYR A 45 7.81 -6.07 3.77
C TYR A 45 7.42 -7.56 3.81
N ILE A 46 8.04 -8.35 4.69
CA ILE A 46 7.69 -9.77 4.86
C ILE A 46 6.21 -9.92 5.25
N ARG A 47 5.77 -9.11 6.21
CA ARG A 47 4.38 -9.11 6.68
C ARG A 47 3.40 -8.78 5.57
N GLU A 48 3.71 -7.77 4.76
CA GLU A 48 2.85 -7.38 3.65
C GLU A 48 2.85 -8.42 2.54
N ALA A 49 4.02 -8.96 2.17
CA ALA A 49 4.15 -10.01 1.17
C ALA A 49 3.40 -11.30 1.59
N ARG A 50 3.28 -11.58 2.89
CA ARG A 50 2.47 -12.71 3.40
C ARG A 50 0.99 -12.53 3.07
N LYS A 51 0.48 -11.29 3.14
CA LYS A 51 -0.91 -10.95 2.84
C LYS A 51 -1.19 -10.90 1.34
N THR A 52 -0.28 -10.32 0.55
CA THR A 52 -0.57 -9.95 -0.85
C THR A 52 0.12 -10.83 -1.88
N LEU A 53 1.22 -11.50 -1.53
CA LEU A 53 2.07 -12.23 -2.47
C LEU A 53 2.20 -13.72 -2.15
N GLN A 54 1.34 -14.25 -1.29
CA GLN A 54 1.40 -15.66 -0.83
C GLN A 54 2.81 -16.04 -0.34
N HIS A 55 3.46 -15.12 0.37
CA HIS A 55 4.82 -15.32 0.86
C HIS A 55 4.89 -16.46 1.87
N GLN A 56 5.90 -17.30 1.72
CA GLN A 56 6.30 -18.30 2.69
C GLN A 56 7.80 -18.24 2.95
N SER A 57 8.12 -18.21 4.22
CA SER A 57 9.47 -18.31 4.74
C SER A 57 9.76 -19.70 5.29
N PHE A 58 11.01 -20.15 5.19
CA PHE A 58 11.46 -21.45 5.70
C PHE A 58 12.69 -21.27 6.57
N VAL A 59 12.76 -22.03 7.66
CA VAL A 59 13.94 -22.08 8.55
C VAL A 59 14.47 -23.50 8.62
N ALA A 60 15.80 -23.61 8.59
CA ALA A 60 16.51 -24.83 8.92
C ALA A 60 16.93 -24.76 10.39
N VAL A 61 16.57 -25.77 11.18
CA VAL A 61 16.78 -25.81 12.63
C VAL A 61 17.65 -27.00 13.01
N SER A 62 18.72 -26.74 13.78
CA SER A 62 19.57 -27.78 14.37
C SER A 62 18.76 -28.67 15.32
N THR A 63 18.77 -29.99 15.12
CA THR A 63 18.02 -30.88 16.04
C THR A 63 18.73 -31.07 17.38
N ALA A 64 20.01 -30.72 17.47
CA ALA A 64 20.79 -30.85 18.69
C ALA A 64 20.63 -29.63 19.61
N THR A 65 20.54 -28.43 19.04
CA THR A 65 20.54 -27.16 19.80
C THR A 65 19.22 -26.39 19.71
N GLY A 66 18.39 -26.66 18.69
CA GLY A 66 17.19 -25.87 18.42
C GLY A 66 17.45 -24.55 17.69
N ASP A 67 18.71 -24.23 17.39
CA ASP A 67 19.08 -22.97 16.73
C ASP A 67 18.68 -22.96 15.25
N VAL A 68 18.31 -21.78 14.75
CA VAL A 68 18.13 -21.56 13.31
C VAL A 68 19.50 -21.46 12.63
N VAL A 69 19.77 -22.35 11.69
CA VAL A 69 21.06 -22.50 10.99
C VAL A 69 21.01 -22.10 9.52
N GLY A 70 19.81 -21.80 9.01
CA GLY A 70 19.60 -21.27 7.66
C GLY A 70 18.16 -20.84 7.45
N SER A 71 17.92 -20.05 6.40
CA SER A 71 16.58 -19.63 6.00
C SER A 71 16.46 -19.40 4.50
N ALA A 72 15.24 -19.40 4.00
CA ALA A 72 14.89 -18.95 2.65
C ALA A 72 13.50 -18.30 2.68
N ALA A 73 13.28 -17.27 1.87
CA ALA A 73 12.00 -16.60 1.72
C ALA A 73 11.56 -16.67 0.26
N CYS A 74 10.27 -16.94 0.03
CA CYS A 74 9.74 -17.04 -1.32
C CYS A 74 8.29 -16.59 -1.38
N GLN A 75 7.83 -16.22 -2.57
CA GLN A 75 6.50 -15.62 -2.80
C GLN A 75 6.16 -15.61 -4.28
N LEU A 76 4.98 -15.10 -4.65
CA LEU A 76 4.64 -14.78 -6.04
C LEU A 76 5.50 -13.63 -6.55
N TRP A 77 5.96 -13.77 -7.78
CA TRP A 77 6.66 -12.72 -8.51
C TRP A 77 5.67 -11.64 -8.92
N HIS A 78 5.94 -10.41 -8.47
CA HIS A 78 5.23 -9.22 -8.85
C HIS A 78 6.24 -8.25 -9.44
N GLY A 79 6.78 -8.61 -10.61
CA GLY A 79 7.96 -8.00 -11.25
C GLY A 79 7.88 -6.49 -11.52
N PRO A 80 8.86 -5.94 -12.25
CA PRO A 80 8.92 -4.49 -12.50
C PRO A 80 7.87 -3.99 -13.51
N VAL A 81 7.14 -4.90 -14.16
CA VAL A 81 6.13 -4.63 -15.20
C VAL A 81 4.93 -5.55 -15.03
N PRO A 82 3.74 -5.18 -15.55
CA PRO A 82 2.55 -6.04 -15.55
C PRO A 82 2.80 -7.37 -16.27
N ASN A 83 2.19 -8.45 -15.75
CA ASN A 83 2.25 -9.75 -16.40
C ASN A 83 1.35 -9.76 -17.64
N ALA A 84 1.89 -10.24 -18.76
CA ALA A 84 1.13 -10.37 -19.99
C ALA A 84 0.24 -11.62 -20.04
N THR A 85 0.50 -12.60 -19.17
CA THR A 85 -0.21 -13.90 -19.11
C THR A 85 -0.69 -14.17 -17.69
N GLU A 86 -1.64 -15.08 -17.54
CA GLU A 86 -2.13 -15.55 -16.23
C GLU A 86 -1.15 -16.49 -15.52
N THR A 87 -0.02 -16.81 -16.15
CA THR A 87 0.97 -17.72 -15.59
C THR A 87 1.56 -17.17 -14.29
N LYS A 88 1.58 -18.01 -13.27
CA LYS A 88 2.16 -17.64 -11.98
C LYS A 88 3.64 -17.98 -11.96
N VAL A 89 4.45 -17.00 -11.59
CA VAL A 89 5.90 -17.16 -11.44
C VAL A 89 6.24 -17.01 -9.96
N GLY A 90 7.03 -17.93 -9.42
CA GLY A 90 7.56 -17.82 -8.07
C GLY A 90 8.84 -16.98 -8.03
N THR A 91 9.10 -16.28 -6.93
CA THR A 91 10.39 -15.62 -6.68
C THR A 91 10.94 -15.97 -5.31
N VAL A 92 12.25 -16.14 -5.22
CA VAL A 92 12.97 -16.53 -4.00
C VAL A 92 14.04 -15.49 -3.69
N TRP A 93 14.15 -15.17 -2.42
CA TRP A 93 15.13 -14.22 -1.91
C TRP A 93 15.56 -14.60 -0.49
N GLY A 94 16.66 -14.01 -0.02
CA GLY A 94 17.13 -14.22 1.36
C GLY A 94 17.56 -15.66 1.68
N VAL A 95 18.08 -16.41 0.69
CA VAL A 95 18.61 -17.76 0.92
C VAL A 95 19.94 -17.66 1.66
N PHE A 96 19.94 -18.11 2.91
CA PHE A 96 21.08 -18.01 3.82
C PHE A 96 21.33 -19.33 4.53
N VAL A 97 22.62 -19.66 4.71
CA VAL A 97 23.07 -20.79 5.52
C VAL A 97 24.30 -20.35 6.32
N ASN A 98 24.25 -20.58 7.63
CA ASN A 98 25.37 -20.35 8.54
C ASN A 98 26.60 -21.11 8.04
N GLU A 99 27.78 -20.48 8.07
CA GLU A 99 29.03 -21.02 7.53
C GLU A 99 29.35 -22.44 8.00
N ALA A 100 29.16 -22.73 9.30
CA ALA A 100 29.39 -24.05 9.88
C ALA A 100 28.48 -25.15 9.30
N TRP A 101 27.34 -24.76 8.72
CA TRP A 101 26.32 -25.65 8.16
C TRP A 101 26.31 -25.67 6.62
N ARG A 102 27.20 -24.91 5.97
CA ARG A 102 27.37 -24.95 4.52
C ARG A 102 27.89 -26.30 4.05
N ARG A 103 27.61 -26.64 2.80
CA ARG A 103 28.00 -27.92 2.16
C ARG A 103 27.45 -29.19 2.84
N GLN A 104 26.47 -29.06 3.73
CA GLN A 104 25.76 -30.17 4.39
C GLN A 104 24.34 -30.39 3.85
N GLY A 105 24.00 -29.81 2.70
CA GLY A 105 22.68 -29.96 2.07
C GLY A 105 21.57 -29.02 2.59
N VAL A 106 21.86 -28.14 3.55
CA VAL A 106 20.87 -27.20 4.13
C VAL A 106 20.21 -26.31 3.06
N ALA A 107 21.02 -25.66 2.21
CA ALA A 107 20.51 -24.82 1.13
C ALA A 107 19.64 -25.60 0.13
N THR A 108 20.04 -26.84 -0.19
CA THR A 108 19.26 -27.74 -1.06
C THR A 108 17.90 -28.03 -0.46
N ARG A 109 17.83 -28.39 0.83
CA ARG A 109 16.56 -28.67 1.52
C ARG A 109 15.66 -27.44 1.63
N LEU A 110 16.22 -26.27 1.93
CA LEU A 110 15.47 -25.01 1.94
C LEU A 110 14.86 -24.72 0.57
N MET A 111 15.63 -24.88 -0.50
CA MET A 111 15.16 -24.66 -1.87
C MET A 111 14.15 -25.72 -2.31
N GLU A 112 14.28 -26.98 -1.89
CA GLU A 112 13.24 -28.00 -2.11
C GLU A 112 11.90 -27.56 -1.50
N SER A 113 11.92 -27.00 -0.29
CA SER A 113 10.71 -26.45 0.35
C SER A 113 10.14 -25.25 -0.41
N VAL A 114 10.99 -24.35 -0.91
CA VAL A 114 10.57 -23.23 -1.78
C VAL A 114 9.89 -23.74 -3.06
N LEU A 115 10.50 -24.71 -3.75
CA LEU A 115 9.91 -25.31 -4.94
C LEU A 115 8.58 -26.03 -4.62
N GLY A 116 8.47 -26.65 -3.45
CA GLY A 116 7.22 -27.21 -2.94
C GLY A 116 6.13 -26.16 -2.75
N HIS A 117 6.48 -25.03 -2.12
CA HIS A 117 5.54 -23.91 -1.93
C HIS A 117 5.06 -23.33 -3.25
N TRP A 118 5.98 -23.04 -4.18
CA TRP A 118 5.63 -22.52 -5.50
C TRP A 118 4.66 -23.43 -6.25
N ARG A 119 4.87 -24.75 -6.21
CA ARG A 119 3.90 -25.71 -6.77
C ARG A 119 2.54 -25.62 -6.07
N SER A 120 2.53 -25.46 -4.75
CA SER A 120 1.27 -25.39 -3.97
C SER A 120 0.43 -24.14 -4.27
N ILE A 121 1.06 -23.02 -4.62
CA ILE A 121 0.37 -21.76 -4.97
C ILE A 121 0.09 -21.64 -6.49
N GLY A 122 0.43 -22.69 -7.25
CA GLY A 122 0.15 -22.82 -8.67
C GLY A 122 1.15 -22.11 -9.59
N CYS A 123 2.38 -21.88 -9.13
CA CYS A 123 3.43 -21.41 -10.04
C CYS A 123 3.80 -22.47 -11.07
N GLU A 124 4.09 -22.02 -12.29
CA GLU A 124 4.58 -22.87 -13.39
C GLU A 124 6.10 -22.78 -13.52
N SER A 125 6.64 -21.60 -13.22
CA SER A 125 8.07 -21.31 -13.25
C SER A 125 8.51 -20.53 -12.02
N GLY A 126 9.82 -20.37 -11.86
CA GLY A 126 10.41 -19.60 -10.77
C GLY A 126 11.60 -18.77 -11.24
N VAL A 127 11.78 -17.61 -10.62
CA VAL A 127 12.90 -16.69 -10.86
C VAL A 127 13.69 -16.47 -9.58
N LEU A 128 15.01 -16.51 -9.73
CA LEU A 128 15.98 -16.15 -8.70
C LEU A 128 16.80 -14.98 -9.26
N LEU A 129 16.65 -13.82 -8.63
CA LEU A 129 17.15 -12.57 -9.21
C LEU A 129 18.67 -12.47 -9.24
N CYS A 130 19.35 -13.01 -8.24
CA CYS A 130 20.81 -12.97 -8.14
C CYS A 130 21.34 -14.22 -7.42
N ALA A 131 22.18 -14.99 -8.10
CA ALA A 131 22.90 -16.13 -7.51
C ALA A 131 24.39 -15.81 -7.36
N SER A 132 24.93 -15.90 -6.13
CA SER A 132 26.38 -15.88 -5.95
C SER A 132 27.03 -17.09 -6.64
N ASP A 133 28.30 -16.97 -7.02
CA ASP A 133 29.04 -18.07 -7.67
C ASP A 133 29.05 -19.35 -6.82
N GLU A 134 29.13 -19.19 -5.49
CA GLU A 134 29.06 -20.31 -4.54
C GLU A 134 27.67 -20.98 -4.53
N ALA A 135 26.59 -20.18 -4.52
CA ALA A 135 25.22 -20.69 -4.45
C ALA A 135 24.72 -21.22 -5.80
N ARG A 136 25.26 -20.73 -6.92
CA ARG A 136 24.85 -21.10 -8.28
C ARG A 136 24.79 -22.62 -8.49
N ARG A 137 25.81 -23.34 -8.01
CA ARG A 137 25.88 -24.81 -8.11
C ARG A 137 24.74 -25.52 -7.39
N VAL A 138 24.18 -24.93 -6.33
CA VAL A 138 23.02 -25.48 -5.61
C VAL A 138 21.78 -25.38 -6.50
N TYR A 139 21.56 -24.22 -7.11
CA TYR A 139 20.40 -23.96 -7.95
C TYR A 139 20.46 -24.77 -9.25
N GLU A 140 21.62 -24.86 -9.91
CA GLU A 140 21.79 -25.68 -11.14
C GLU A 140 21.44 -27.16 -10.91
N ARG A 141 21.84 -27.72 -9.76
CA ARG A 141 21.47 -29.11 -9.38
C ARG A 141 19.98 -29.31 -9.18
N LEU A 142 19.25 -28.25 -8.82
CA LEU A 142 17.79 -28.28 -8.65
C LEU A 142 17.04 -28.03 -9.97
N GLY A 143 17.76 -27.76 -11.06
CA GLY A 143 17.19 -27.54 -12.39
C GLY A 143 17.07 -26.08 -12.81
N PHE A 144 17.63 -25.14 -12.04
CA PHE A 144 17.69 -23.74 -12.47
C PHE A 144 18.69 -23.56 -13.62
N GLY A 145 18.29 -22.84 -14.66
CA GLY A 145 19.13 -22.40 -15.77
C GLY A 145 19.44 -20.90 -15.72
N PRO A 146 20.25 -20.39 -16.66
CA PRO A 146 20.48 -18.95 -16.79
C PRO A 146 19.19 -18.22 -17.15
N GLY A 147 18.94 -17.08 -16.49
CA GLY A 147 17.86 -16.15 -16.85
C GLY A 147 18.23 -15.25 -18.03
N ASN A 148 17.29 -14.38 -18.40
CA ASN A 148 17.40 -13.47 -19.53
C ASN A 148 17.56 -11.98 -19.14
N MET A 149 17.85 -11.73 -17.87
CA MET A 149 18.08 -10.38 -17.34
C MET A 149 19.47 -9.89 -17.74
N MET A 150 19.56 -8.61 -18.10
CA MET A 150 20.80 -7.91 -18.47
C MET A 150 20.89 -6.58 -17.72
N LEU A 151 22.12 -6.14 -17.43
CA LEU A 151 22.38 -4.87 -16.75
C LEU A 151 23.30 -3.96 -17.55
N LEU A 152 23.05 -2.67 -17.43
CA LEU A 152 23.95 -1.61 -17.83
C LEU A 152 24.53 -0.94 -16.57
N ASP A 153 25.85 -0.78 -16.51
CA ASP A 153 26.49 0.07 -15.49
C ASP A 153 26.56 1.51 -16.01
N LEU A 154 25.78 2.41 -15.43
CA LEU A 154 25.67 3.79 -15.89
C LEU A 154 26.88 4.65 -15.52
N HIS A 155 27.70 4.22 -14.56
CA HIS A 155 28.96 4.91 -14.23
C HIS A 155 30.01 4.77 -15.33
N GLN A 156 29.87 3.76 -16.19
CA GLN A 156 30.78 3.48 -17.30
C GLN A 156 30.25 4.03 -18.63
N GLN A 157 29.03 4.58 -18.64
CA GLN A 157 28.44 5.14 -19.84
C GLN A 157 28.86 6.60 -20.02
N PRO A 158 29.23 7.02 -21.25
CA PRO A 158 29.42 8.44 -21.55
C PRO A 158 28.11 9.20 -21.29
N THR A 159 28.23 10.45 -20.86
CA THR A 159 27.06 11.31 -20.67
C THR A 159 26.39 11.53 -22.01
N SER A 160 25.14 11.09 -22.15
CA SER A 160 24.41 11.22 -23.42
C SER A 160 24.14 12.70 -23.69
N VAL A 161 24.60 13.20 -24.84
CA VAL A 161 24.32 14.58 -25.26
C VAL A 161 22.95 14.59 -25.93
N ASN A 162 22.01 15.37 -25.38
CA ASN A 162 20.68 15.55 -25.97
C ASN A 162 20.80 15.97 -27.45
N GLY A 163 20.46 15.04 -28.34
CA GLY A 163 20.59 15.21 -29.79
C GLY A 163 19.89 14.08 -30.52
N GLY A 164 18.56 14.02 -30.41
CA GLY A 164 17.70 13.04 -31.05
C GLY A 164 17.70 13.14 -32.57
N ILE A 165 18.73 12.58 -33.21
CA ILE A 165 18.70 12.17 -34.61
C ILE A 165 18.89 10.66 -34.60
N GLY A 166 17.79 9.92 -34.77
CA GLY A 166 17.84 8.49 -34.99
C GLY A 166 18.48 8.18 -36.35
N ALA A 167 18.95 6.95 -36.51
CA ALA A 167 19.40 6.46 -37.80
C ALA A 167 18.30 6.65 -38.88
N GLU A 168 18.73 7.02 -40.10
CA GLU A 168 17.89 7.16 -41.30
C GLU A 168 16.67 8.09 -41.18
N GLY A 169 16.81 9.27 -40.55
CA GLY A 169 15.76 10.30 -40.56
C GLY A 169 14.60 10.04 -39.60
N THR A 170 14.79 9.13 -38.64
CA THR A 170 13.85 8.90 -37.53
C THR A 170 14.14 9.89 -36.39
N THR A 171 13.10 10.42 -35.76
CA THR A 171 13.20 11.24 -34.55
C THR A 171 12.62 10.50 -33.35
N VAL A 172 13.31 10.53 -32.21
CA VAL A 172 12.83 9.94 -30.96
C VAL A 172 12.62 11.07 -29.96
N ARG A 173 11.46 11.09 -29.31
CA ARG A 173 11.12 12.13 -28.32
C ARG A 173 10.49 11.51 -27.07
N PRO A 174 10.70 12.14 -25.89
CA PRO A 174 9.90 11.84 -24.71
C PRO A 174 8.45 12.28 -24.94
N GLU A 175 7.50 11.49 -24.47
CA GLU A 175 6.06 11.75 -24.61
C GLU A 175 5.35 11.73 -23.25
N GLY A 176 4.23 12.44 -23.16
CA GLY A 176 3.35 12.45 -22.00
C GLY A 176 2.24 11.40 -22.07
N ALA A 177 1.19 11.62 -21.28
CA ALA A 177 0.04 10.71 -21.13
C ALA A 177 -0.74 10.48 -22.44
N GLU A 178 -0.68 11.44 -23.35
CA GLU A 178 -1.30 11.38 -24.68
C GLU A 178 -0.80 10.19 -25.52
N SER A 179 0.40 9.70 -25.23
CA SER A 179 1.02 8.56 -25.94
C SER A 179 0.69 7.19 -25.33
N ASP A 180 0.02 7.13 -24.17
CA ASP A 180 -0.18 5.88 -23.43
C ASP A 180 -0.95 4.85 -24.27
N ALA A 181 -1.99 5.29 -25.01
CA ALA A 181 -2.75 4.41 -25.90
C ALA A 181 -1.89 3.81 -27.02
N LEU A 182 -0.89 4.55 -27.53
CA LEU A 182 0.06 4.03 -28.52
C LEU A 182 1.01 3.02 -27.90
N VAL A 183 1.58 3.35 -26.74
CA VAL A 183 2.48 2.46 -25.98
C VAL A 183 1.79 1.14 -25.67
N LEU A 184 0.52 1.16 -25.26
CA LEU A 184 -0.26 -0.04 -24.99
C LEU A 184 -0.46 -0.90 -26.24
N ARG A 185 -0.78 -0.28 -27.39
CA ARG A 185 -0.87 -1.00 -28.68
C ARG A 185 0.46 -1.65 -29.06
N HIS A 186 1.57 -0.92 -28.92
CA HIS A 186 2.91 -1.42 -29.17
C HIS A 186 3.30 -2.54 -28.20
N TRP A 187 2.91 -2.44 -26.92
CA TRP A 187 3.16 -3.47 -25.92
C TRP A 187 2.41 -4.76 -26.25
N ARG A 188 1.13 -4.66 -26.62
CA ARG A 188 0.35 -5.80 -27.11
C ARG A 188 1.01 -6.42 -28.34
N ALA A 189 1.36 -5.60 -29.33
CA ALA A 189 2.02 -6.06 -30.56
C ALA A 189 3.36 -6.75 -30.29
N ALA A 190 4.16 -6.25 -29.33
CA ALA A 190 5.43 -6.86 -28.96
C ALA A 190 5.27 -8.30 -28.45
N TRP A 191 4.19 -8.62 -27.71
CA TRP A 191 3.91 -9.99 -27.27
C TRP A 191 3.44 -10.90 -28.39
N LEU A 192 2.57 -10.40 -29.27
CA LEU A 192 2.09 -11.15 -30.43
C LEU A 192 3.24 -11.49 -31.39
N ASP A 193 4.13 -10.53 -31.65
CA ASP A 193 5.32 -10.74 -32.48
C ASP A 193 6.31 -11.76 -31.88
N LYS A 194 6.28 -11.92 -30.56
CA LYS A 194 7.07 -12.92 -29.82
C LYS A 194 6.40 -14.31 -29.80
N GLY A 195 5.28 -14.46 -30.52
CA GLY A 195 4.60 -15.75 -30.73
C GLY A 195 3.61 -16.14 -29.64
N LEU A 196 3.26 -15.21 -28.73
CA LEU A 196 2.21 -15.44 -27.74
C LEU A 196 0.84 -15.34 -28.44
N ALA A 197 -0.02 -16.35 -28.29
CA ALA A 197 -1.33 -16.31 -28.92
C ALA A 197 -2.20 -15.25 -28.23
N GLU A 198 -3.10 -14.62 -28.99
CA GLU A 198 -4.02 -13.60 -28.45
C GLU A 198 -4.89 -14.15 -27.31
N SER A 199 -5.24 -15.44 -27.34
CA SER A 199 -5.98 -16.12 -26.29
C SER A 199 -5.19 -16.34 -24.99
N GLU A 200 -3.86 -16.23 -25.03
CA GLU A 200 -2.98 -16.39 -23.86
C GLU A 200 -2.69 -15.07 -23.14
N LEU A 201 -3.04 -13.94 -23.76
CA LEU A 201 -2.96 -12.63 -23.11
C LEU A 201 -3.99 -12.53 -22.00
N VAL A 202 -3.61 -11.92 -20.87
CA VAL A 202 -4.57 -11.58 -19.81
C VAL A 202 -5.69 -10.69 -20.40
N ARG A 203 -6.94 -10.99 -20.04
CA ARG A 203 -8.12 -10.31 -20.61
C ARG A 203 -8.06 -8.80 -20.45
N ASP A 204 -7.52 -8.33 -19.32
CA ASP A 204 -7.44 -6.92 -18.97
C ASP A 204 -6.01 -6.36 -19.15
N LEU A 205 -5.25 -6.85 -20.14
CA LEU A 205 -3.86 -6.41 -20.37
C LEU A 205 -3.75 -4.89 -20.50
N GLU A 206 -4.59 -4.29 -21.32
CA GLU A 206 -4.56 -2.85 -21.59
C GLU A 206 -5.02 -2.04 -20.37
N PRO A 207 -6.18 -2.32 -19.73
CA PRO A 207 -6.57 -1.65 -18.49
C PRO A 207 -5.55 -1.79 -17.35
N SER A 208 -5.02 -2.99 -17.12
CA SER A 208 -4.04 -3.25 -16.05
C SER A 208 -2.71 -2.56 -16.30
N THR A 209 -2.26 -2.53 -17.57
CA THR A 209 -1.03 -1.84 -17.95
C THR A 209 -1.22 -0.32 -17.91
N GLN A 210 -2.39 0.20 -18.29
CA GLN A 210 -2.72 1.63 -18.14
C GLN A 210 -2.69 2.04 -16.67
N ALA A 211 -3.31 1.27 -15.78
CA ALA A 211 -3.28 1.51 -14.34
C ALA A 211 -1.84 1.50 -13.80
N PHE A 212 -1.02 0.56 -14.28
CA PHE A 212 0.41 0.51 -13.96
C PHE A 212 1.15 1.77 -14.44
N ILE A 213 0.97 2.20 -15.70
CA ILE A 213 1.62 3.40 -16.25
C ILE A 213 1.24 4.63 -15.42
N SER A 214 -0.04 4.81 -15.11
CA SER A 214 -0.52 5.92 -14.28
C SER A 214 0.16 5.95 -12.91
N ARG A 215 0.27 4.79 -12.24
CA ARG A 215 0.98 4.66 -10.95
C ARG A 215 2.49 4.91 -11.10
N ALA A 216 3.11 4.37 -12.15
CA ALA A 216 4.54 4.50 -12.40
C ALA A 216 4.93 5.95 -12.70
N ARG A 217 4.09 6.71 -13.41
CA ARG A 217 4.29 8.15 -13.64
C ARG A 217 4.25 8.96 -12.35
N GLN A 218 3.40 8.59 -11.42
CA GLN A 218 3.29 9.26 -10.12
C GLN A 218 4.43 8.92 -9.15
N ARG A 219 4.98 7.69 -9.21
CA ARG A 219 5.85 7.16 -8.14
C ARG A 219 7.23 6.70 -8.58
N LEU A 220 7.42 6.37 -9.85
CA LEU A 220 8.57 5.63 -10.35
C LEU A 220 9.31 6.36 -11.48
N GLU A 221 9.18 7.69 -11.58
CA GLU A 221 9.82 8.51 -12.62
C GLU A 221 9.60 7.93 -14.04
N TYR A 222 8.37 7.48 -14.32
CA TYR A 222 8.06 6.85 -15.61
C TYR A 222 8.17 7.84 -16.77
N GLN A 223 8.80 7.38 -17.86
CA GLN A 223 8.91 8.11 -19.12
C GLN A 223 8.67 7.16 -20.31
N ALA A 224 7.84 7.59 -21.25
CA ALA A 224 7.67 6.93 -22.55
C ALA A 224 8.44 7.68 -23.64
N PHE A 225 8.95 6.95 -24.62
CA PHE A 225 9.60 7.49 -25.80
C PHE A 225 8.95 6.95 -27.05
N VAL A 226 8.72 7.81 -28.04
CA VAL A 226 8.14 7.43 -29.33
C VAL A 226 9.08 7.82 -30.46
N ALA A 227 9.33 6.86 -31.35
CA ALA A 227 10.07 7.04 -32.58
C ALA A 227 9.11 7.38 -33.73
N ARG A 228 9.41 8.43 -34.49
CA ARG A 228 8.67 8.84 -35.68
C ARG A 228 9.58 8.93 -36.90
N ASP A 229 9.13 8.43 -38.05
CA ASP A 229 9.90 8.53 -39.30
C ASP A 229 9.92 9.96 -39.87
N GLY A 230 10.58 10.15 -41.02
CA GLY A 230 10.68 11.46 -41.68
C GLY A 230 9.33 12.03 -42.18
N GLY A 231 8.29 11.20 -42.25
CA GLY A 231 6.91 11.61 -42.55
C GLY A 231 6.07 11.91 -41.29
N GLY A 232 6.63 11.71 -40.09
CA GLY A 232 5.95 11.89 -38.82
C GLY A 232 5.14 10.68 -38.34
N ALA A 233 5.19 9.54 -39.03
CA ALA A 233 4.46 8.34 -38.64
C ALA A 233 5.14 7.67 -37.44
N GLU A 234 4.35 7.16 -36.49
CA GLU A 234 4.82 6.51 -35.27
C GLU A 234 5.30 5.07 -35.57
N VAL A 235 6.61 4.85 -35.49
CA VAL A 235 7.27 3.60 -35.92
C VAL A 235 7.79 2.73 -34.78
N GLY A 236 7.85 3.26 -33.56
CA GLY A 236 8.28 2.49 -32.39
C GLY A 236 8.11 3.22 -31.07
N SER A 237 8.26 2.50 -29.97
CA SER A 237 8.25 3.05 -28.62
C SER A 237 9.13 2.28 -27.66
N ALA A 238 9.50 2.90 -26.54
CA ALA A 238 10.11 2.26 -25.38
C ALA A 238 9.69 3.02 -24.11
N CYS A 239 9.64 2.32 -22.98
CA CYS A 239 9.22 2.87 -21.71
C CYS A 239 10.25 2.60 -20.62
N THR A 240 10.31 3.48 -19.64
CA THR A 240 11.24 3.36 -18.53
C THR A 240 10.65 3.83 -17.22
N GLN A 241 11.12 3.26 -16.10
CA GLN A 241 10.74 3.60 -14.73
C GLN A 241 11.82 3.12 -13.75
N LEU A 242 11.76 3.57 -12.50
CA LEU A 242 12.55 3.04 -11.39
C LEU A 242 11.99 1.72 -10.86
N TRP A 243 12.88 0.86 -10.35
CA TRP A 243 12.49 -0.39 -9.70
C TRP A 243 12.71 -0.38 -8.19
N GLU A 244 11.65 -0.71 -7.45
CA GLU A 244 11.66 -0.74 -5.99
C GLU A 244 11.94 -2.12 -5.38
N GLY A 245 11.80 -3.21 -6.16
CA GLY A 245 12.17 -4.59 -5.80
C GLY A 245 11.58 -5.18 -4.51
N PRO A 246 11.82 -6.47 -4.23
CA PRO A 246 11.54 -7.07 -2.92
C PRO A 246 12.44 -6.51 -1.81
N GLY A 247 11.88 -6.17 -0.64
CA GLY A 247 12.66 -5.75 0.54
C GLY A 247 12.95 -4.25 0.66
N SER A 248 12.19 -3.39 -0.02
CA SER A 248 12.26 -1.92 0.03
C SER A 248 13.66 -1.33 -0.22
N ASN A 249 13.94 -1.02 -1.48
CA ASN A 249 14.95 -0.04 -1.86
C ASN A 249 14.50 1.37 -1.41
N ASN A 250 14.72 1.72 -0.15
CA ASN A 250 14.42 3.07 0.35
C ASN A 250 15.29 4.16 -0.32
N HIS A 251 14.95 5.44 -0.16
CA HIS A 251 15.68 6.58 -0.75
C HIS A 251 17.19 6.59 -0.37
N ARG A 252 17.61 5.98 0.74
CA ARG A 252 19.04 5.82 1.09
C ARG A 252 19.69 4.62 0.40
N TRP A 253 18.96 3.54 0.17
CA TRP A 253 19.34 2.43 -0.72
C TRP A 253 19.46 2.89 -2.17
N GLN A 254 18.55 3.77 -2.64
CA GLN A 254 18.62 4.41 -3.95
C GLN A 254 19.82 5.36 -4.10
N ARG A 255 20.38 5.91 -3.01
CA ARG A 255 21.67 6.63 -3.06
C ARG A 255 22.86 5.70 -3.31
N LEU A 256 22.72 4.39 -3.09
CA LEU A 256 23.77 3.39 -3.33
C LEU A 256 23.57 2.67 -4.67
N ILE A 257 22.32 2.28 -4.99
CA ILE A 257 21.93 1.71 -6.28
C ILE A 257 20.53 2.21 -6.65
N LYS A 258 20.44 3.16 -7.59
CA LYS A 258 19.18 3.54 -8.22
C LYS A 258 19.07 2.77 -9.54
N LEU A 259 18.11 1.84 -9.60
CA LEU A 259 17.95 0.94 -10.74
C LEU A 259 16.80 1.40 -11.64
N GLY A 260 17.13 1.72 -12.88
CA GLY A 260 16.14 1.95 -13.92
C GLY A 260 15.78 0.66 -14.64
N VAL A 261 14.53 0.51 -15.06
CA VAL A 261 14.03 -0.64 -15.83
C VAL A 261 13.46 -0.15 -17.15
N VAL A 262 13.84 -0.82 -18.25
CA VAL A 262 13.30 -0.56 -19.57
C VAL A 262 12.39 -1.70 -19.97
N TRP A 263 11.26 -1.35 -20.58
CA TRP A 263 10.29 -2.29 -21.10
C TRP A 263 9.51 -1.65 -22.25
N GLY A 264 8.61 -2.40 -22.87
CA GLY A 264 7.80 -1.86 -23.97
C GLY A 264 8.59 -1.48 -25.21
N LEU A 265 9.84 -1.96 -25.36
CA LEU A 265 10.61 -1.76 -26.59
C LEU A 265 9.90 -2.46 -27.74
N TYR A 266 9.43 -1.67 -28.70
CA TYR A 266 8.78 -2.14 -29.90
C TYR A 266 9.16 -1.24 -31.07
N VAL A 267 9.48 -1.86 -32.20
CA VAL A 267 9.64 -1.19 -33.49
C VAL A 267 8.86 -2.01 -34.51
N ARG A 268 8.09 -1.31 -35.36
CA ARG A 268 7.32 -1.94 -36.43
C ARG A 268 8.24 -2.78 -37.32
N PRO A 269 7.84 -3.99 -37.77
CA PRO A 269 8.70 -4.89 -38.53
C PRO A 269 9.46 -4.24 -39.69
N GLU A 270 8.80 -3.37 -40.46
CA GLU A 270 9.35 -2.65 -41.61
C GLU A 270 10.40 -1.57 -41.26
N HIS A 271 10.56 -1.23 -39.98
CA HIS A 271 11.53 -0.26 -39.46
C HIS A 271 12.62 -0.89 -38.57
N ARG A 272 12.58 -2.21 -38.35
CA ARG A 272 13.57 -2.93 -37.52
C ARG A 272 14.95 -2.95 -38.14
N GLN A 273 15.97 -3.12 -37.30
CA GLN A 273 17.38 -3.22 -37.71
C GLN A 273 17.90 -2.02 -38.51
N ARG A 274 17.18 -0.89 -38.46
CA ARG A 274 17.57 0.40 -39.07
C ARG A 274 18.07 1.40 -38.02
N GLY A 275 18.39 0.93 -36.81
CA GLY A 275 18.92 1.73 -35.70
C GLY A 275 17.87 2.46 -34.86
N VAL A 276 16.58 2.20 -35.08
CA VAL A 276 15.47 2.79 -34.29
C VAL A 276 15.48 2.27 -32.85
N GLU A 277 15.73 0.97 -32.68
CA GLU A 277 15.80 0.34 -31.36
C GLU A 277 16.95 0.93 -30.52
N ALA A 278 18.12 1.13 -31.13
CA ALA A 278 19.27 1.76 -30.49
C ALA A 278 18.92 3.21 -30.07
N ALA A 279 18.31 3.99 -30.96
CA ALA A 279 17.91 5.36 -30.66
C ALA A 279 16.88 5.47 -29.52
N LEU A 280 15.94 4.52 -29.43
CA LEU A 280 14.98 4.42 -28.32
C LEU A 280 15.69 4.12 -26.99
N ILE A 281 16.62 3.16 -26.99
CA ILE A 281 17.36 2.79 -25.78
C ILE A 281 18.32 3.90 -25.35
N ASP A 282 18.95 4.63 -26.27
CA ASP A 282 19.79 5.77 -25.93
C ASP A 282 19.01 6.86 -25.18
N GLN A 283 17.76 7.13 -25.57
CA GLN A 283 16.89 8.06 -24.85
C GLN A 283 16.51 7.53 -23.46
N VAL A 284 16.28 6.22 -23.33
CA VAL A 284 16.03 5.59 -22.02
C VAL A 284 17.26 5.69 -21.12
N VAL A 285 18.46 5.44 -21.64
CA VAL A 285 19.72 5.58 -20.91
C VAL A 285 19.94 7.03 -20.48
N ALA A 286 19.66 8.00 -21.36
CA ALA A 286 19.73 9.43 -21.01
C ALA A 286 18.75 9.79 -19.88
N ALA A 287 17.52 9.27 -19.91
CA ALA A 287 16.57 9.47 -18.81
C ALA A 287 17.03 8.83 -17.50
N TRP A 288 17.63 7.64 -17.54
CA TRP A 288 18.23 7.03 -16.35
C TRP A 288 19.39 7.86 -15.79
N GLN A 289 20.26 8.39 -16.65
CA GLN A 289 21.34 9.28 -16.23
C GLN A 289 20.78 10.55 -15.58
N ALA A 290 19.74 11.17 -16.16
CA ALA A 290 19.07 12.35 -15.60
C ALA A 290 18.37 12.04 -14.26
N ALA A 291 17.78 10.86 -14.12
CA ALA A 291 17.23 10.35 -12.88
C ALA A 291 18.31 10.04 -11.82
N GLY A 292 19.59 9.97 -12.18
CA GLY A 292 20.65 9.56 -11.26
C GLY A 292 20.66 8.05 -10.97
N CYS A 293 20.16 7.25 -11.92
CA CYS A 293 20.31 5.79 -11.85
C CYS A 293 21.80 5.42 -11.91
N THR A 294 22.20 4.42 -11.13
CA THR A 294 23.55 3.86 -11.18
C THR A 294 23.61 2.64 -12.10
N LYS A 295 22.47 1.97 -12.31
CA LYS A 295 22.34 0.83 -13.21
C LYS A 295 21.03 0.87 -13.99
N GLY A 296 21.04 0.31 -15.18
CA GLY A 296 19.86 0.00 -15.99
C GLY A 296 19.61 -1.50 -16.04
N LEU A 297 18.35 -1.94 -16.07
CA LEU A 297 17.94 -3.33 -16.14
C LEU A 297 16.99 -3.55 -17.31
N VAL A 298 17.21 -4.65 -18.03
CA VAL A 298 16.30 -5.13 -19.07
C VAL A 298 16.19 -6.65 -19.03
N CYS A 299 15.04 -7.19 -19.44
CA CYS A 299 14.88 -8.63 -19.70
C CYS A 299 14.79 -8.83 -21.21
N ALA A 300 15.82 -9.46 -21.79
CA ALA A 300 15.83 -9.76 -23.22
C ALA A 300 14.91 -10.95 -23.50
N ALA A 301 13.88 -10.77 -24.33
CA ALA A 301 12.95 -11.83 -24.67
C ALA A 301 13.52 -12.81 -25.72
N SER A 302 14.55 -12.40 -26.46
CA SER A 302 15.17 -13.22 -27.50
C SER A 302 16.70 -13.09 -27.53
N ARG A 303 17.37 -14.02 -28.23
CA ARG A 303 18.82 -13.94 -28.47
C ARG A 303 19.22 -12.73 -29.31
N GLU A 304 18.32 -12.29 -30.18
CA GLU A 304 18.50 -11.10 -31.03
C GLU A 304 18.42 -9.82 -30.19
N GLU A 305 17.41 -9.68 -29.33
CA GLU A 305 17.33 -8.58 -28.36
C GLU A 305 18.56 -8.57 -27.43
N ALA A 306 18.99 -9.74 -26.94
CA ALA A 306 20.20 -9.83 -26.12
C ALA A 306 21.49 -9.45 -26.89
N ALA A 307 21.53 -9.62 -28.22
CA ALA A 307 22.64 -9.15 -29.04
C ALA A 307 22.59 -7.63 -29.23
N LEU A 308 21.40 -7.07 -29.46
CA LEU A 308 21.17 -5.62 -29.50
C LEU A 308 21.64 -4.95 -28.20
N TYR A 309 21.15 -5.41 -27.04
CA TYR A 309 21.51 -4.83 -25.75
C TYR A 309 23.01 -4.96 -25.45
N ARG A 310 23.66 -6.07 -25.83
CA ARG A 310 25.13 -6.19 -25.75
C ARG A 310 25.86 -5.16 -26.60
N GLY A 311 25.35 -4.88 -27.80
CA GLY A 311 25.87 -3.79 -28.65
C GLY A 311 25.77 -2.41 -28.00
N LEU A 312 24.82 -2.22 -27.09
CA LEU A 312 24.60 -1.00 -26.31
C LEU A 312 25.26 -1.03 -24.91
N GLY A 313 26.14 -2.01 -24.66
CA GLY A 313 26.93 -2.10 -23.42
C GLY A 313 26.23 -2.81 -22.25
N PHE A 314 25.07 -3.44 -22.46
CA PHE A 314 24.45 -4.28 -21.43
C PHE A 314 25.15 -5.64 -21.34
N GLU A 315 25.35 -6.10 -20.11
CA GLU A 315 25.97 -7.40 -19.80
C GLU A 315 24.95 -8.37 -19.18
N PRO A 316 25.06 -9.69 -19.44
CA PRO A 316 24.20 -10.69 -18.80
C PRO A 316 24.28 -10.65 -17.26
N HIS A 317 23.11 -10.67 -16.60
CA HIS A 317 23.00 -10.77 -15.14
C HIS A 317 23.11 -12.24 -14.67
N ASN A 318 23.54 -12.45 -13.43
CA ASN A 318 23.54 -13.76 -12.77
C ASN A 318 22.15 -14.22 -12.26
N ALA A 319 21.08 -13.79 -12.93
CA ALA A 319 19.73 -14.24 -12.64
C ALA A 319 19.55 -15.69 -13.12
N MET A 320 18.69 -16.44 -12.45
CA MET A 320 18.41 -17.84 -12.77
C MET A 320 16.90 -18.09 -12.83
N VAL A 321 16.49 -19.01 -13.70
CA VAL A 321 15.07 -19.37 -13.90
C VAL A 321 14.89 -20.88 -13.89
N ILE A 322 13.71 -21.35 -13.52
CA ILE A 322 13.36 -22.78 -13.55
C ILE A 322 11.94 -22.98 -14.05
N GLU A 323 11.76 -24.02 -14.87
CA GLU A 323 10.45 -24.57 -15.21
C GLU A 323 10.10 -25.66 -14.20
N LEU A 324 9.02 -25.50 -13.43
CA LEU A 324 8.71 -26.43 -12.34
C LEU A 324 8.29 -27.81 -12.83
N ALA A 325 7.82 -27.92 -14.08
CA ALA A 325 7.59 -29.18 -14.78
C ALA A 325 8.87 -29.97 -15.07
N ARG A 326 10.03 -29.31 -15.14
CA ARG A 326 11.35 -29.91 -15.42
C ARG A 326 12.20 -30.12 -14.17
N ALA A 327 11.81 -29.54 -13.04
CA ALA A 327 12.50 -29.69 -11.76
C ALA A 327 12.34 -31.13 -11.24
N GLN A 328 13.45 -31.79 -10.86
CA GLN A 328 13.41 -33.13 -10.26
C GLN A 328 12.43 -33.13 -9.08
N SER A 329 11.43 -34.00 -9.14
CA SER A 329 10.53 -34.24 -8.02
C SER A 329 11.31 -35.01 -6.94
N PRO A 330 11.53 -34.47 -5.73
CA PRO A 330 12.13 -35.25 -4.67
C PRO A 330 11.12 -36.33 -4.24
N LEU A 331 11.52 -37.59 -4.42
CA LEU A 331 10.79 -38.80 -4.07
C LEU A 331 10.32 -38.83 -2.60
N SER A 332 9.05 -39.21 -2.44
CA SER A 332 8.37 -39.92 -1.33
C SER A 332 8.22 -39.30 0.08
N PRO A 333 7.11 -39.66 0.79
CA PRO A 333 6.39 -38.80 1.72
C PRO A 333 6.94 -38.89 3.16
N ILE A 334 7.21 -37.74 3.77
CA ILE A 334 7.36 -37.63 5.22
C ILE A 334 6.01 -37.18 5.78
N ASP A 335 5.24 -38.18 6.18
CA ASP A 335 4.24 -38.21 7.26
C ASP A 335 3.49 -36.91 7.62
N LEU A 336 2.46 -36.61 6.82
CA LEU A 336 1.27 -35.88 7.26
C LEU A 336 0.05 -36.82 7.20
N ALA A 337 0.18 -38.02 7.78
CA ALA A 337 -0.92 -38.96 7.92
C ALA A 337 -1.15 -39.36 9.37
N HIS A 338 -1.45 -38.38 10.22
CA HIS A 338 -2.32 -38.55 11.40
C HIS A 338 -3.29 -37.36 11.54
N ALA A 339 -4.16 -37.20 10.55
CA ALA A 339 -5.59 -36.89 10.71
C ALA A 339 -6.30 -37.21 9.37
N PRO A 340 -7.51 -37.81 9.35
CA PRO A 340 -7.90 -38.77 8.32
C PRO A 340 -8.33 -38.17 6.97
N ARG A 341 -7.93 -38.86 5.89
CA ARG A 341 -8.33 -38.66 4.48
C ARG A 341 -9.82 -38.93 4.24
N ALA A 342 -10.47 -38.12 3.42
CA ALA A 342 -11.70 -38.52 2.71
C ALA A 342 -11.44 -38.55 1.19
N GLN A 343 -11.63 -39.73 0.59
CA GLN A 343 -11.45 -40.04 -0.84
C GLN A 343 -12.64 -39.52 -1.66
N ARG A 344 -12.39 -39.07 -2.89
CA ARG A 344 -13.41 -39.01 -3.96
C ARG A 344 -13.60 -40.41 -4.55
N PRO A 345 -14.85 -40.83 -4.84
CA PRO A 345 -15.09 -41.46 -6.14
C PRO A 345 -16.42 -41.07 -6.81
N GLU A 346 -16.47 -41.37 -8.11
CA GLU A 346 -17.48 -41.07 -9.12
C GLU A 346 -18.86 -41.73 -8.89
N LEU A 347 -19.84 -41.19 -9.62
CA LEU A 347 -21.28 -41.47 -9.67
C LEU A 347 -21.68 -42.96 -9.80
N LEU A 348 -22.66 -43.38 -9.00
CA LEU A 348 -23.68 -44.38 -9.36
C LEU A 348 -25.00 -44.08 -8.61
N ARG A 349 -26.12 -44.11 -9.35
CA ARG A 349 -27.49 -43.73 -8.95
C ARG A 349 -28.09 -44.67 -7.88
N ALA A 350 -28.70 -44.11 -6.83
CA ALA A 350 -29.92 -44.59 -6.15
C ALA A 350 -30.41 -43.58 -5.08
N GLU A 351 -31.67 -43.15 -5.15
CA GLU A 351 -32.42 -42.45 -4.06
C GLU A 351 -33.00 -43.48 -3.04
N PRO A 352 -33.70 -43.10 -1.96
CA PRO A 352 -33.50 -42.05 -0.93
C PRO A 352 -33.67 -42.61 0.51
N ALA A 353 -33.39 -41.85 1.58
CA ALA A 353 -34.21 -41.80 2.81
C ALA A 353 -33.70 -40.76 3.83
N ALA A 354 -34.67 -40.05 4.42
CA ALA A 354 -34.56 -38.83 5.20
C ALA A 354 -33.91 -38.95 6.59
N ALA A 355 -33.13 -37.92 6.96
CA ALA A 355 -33.12 -37.33 8.31
C ALA A 355 -32.66 -35.86 8.21
N ALA A 356 -33.45 -34.95 8.80
CA ALA A 356 -33.47 -33.51 8.48
C ALA A 356 -32.21 -32.72 8.92
N PRO A 357 -31.70 -31.77 8.12
CA PRO A 357 -30.71 -30.79 8.55
C PRO A 357 -31.36 -29.59 9.23
N LEU A 358 -30.73 -29.09 10.30
CA LEU A 358 -30.97 -27.75 10.83
C LEU A 358 -30.55 -26.75 9.74
N ALA A 359 -31.54 -26.12 9.10
CA ALA A 359 -31.32 -25.14 8.05
C ALA A 359 -30.65 -23.87 8.61
N LEU A 360 -29.39 -23.63 8.22
CA LEU A 360 -28.88 -22.27 8.08
C LEU A 360 -29.67 -21.63 6.93
N ARG A 361 -30.68 -20.84 7.26
CA ARG A 361 -31.39 -20.03 6.26
C ARG A 361 -30.42 -19.00 5.69
N GLY A 362 -30.26 -19.02 4.37
CA GLY A 362 -29.45 -18.08 3.63
C GLY A 362 -29.96 -16.64 3.76
N GLY A 363 -29.03 -15.76 4.09
CA GLY A 363 -29.01 -14.34 3.79
C GLY A 363 -27.54 -13.98 3.61
N HIS A 364 -27.16 -13.40 2.48
CA HIS A 364 -25.80 -12.89 2.30
C HIS A 364 -25.60 -11.74 3.30
N CYS A 365 -24.73 -11.90 4.30
CA CYS A 365 -24.40 -10.81 5.22
C CYS A 365 -23.43 -9.86 4.54
N LEU A 366 -23.83 -8.59 4.41
CA LEU A 366 -23.05 -7.55 3.72
C LEU A 366 -22.36 -6.61 4.74
N ALA A 367 -21.20 -6.09 4.36
CA ALA A 367 -20.53 -4.96 4.99
C ALA A 367 -21.31 -3.64 4.76
N LEU A 368 -20.86 -2.56 5.40
CA LEU A 368 -21.53 -1.25 5.30
C LEU A 368 -21.43 -0.59 3.91
N ASP A 369 -20.44 -0.98 3.12
CA ASP A 369 -20.27 -0.59 1.71
C ASP A 369 -21.02 -1.53 0.73
N GLY A 370 -21.78 -2.50 1.26
CA GLY A 370 -22.52 -3.48 0.46
C GLY A 370 -21.67 -4.65 -0.07
N SER A 371 -20.38 -4.73 0.25
CA SER A 371 -19.53 -5.87 -0.10
C SER A 371 -19.82 -7.10 0.78
N GLU A 372 -19.40 -8.30 0.37
CA GLU A 372 -19.52 -9.49 1.21
C GLU A 372 -18.57 -9.41 2.42
N LEU A 373 -19.04 -9.89 3.58
CA LEU A 373 -18.19 -10.00 4.77
C LEU A 373 -17.04 -11.00 4.52
N SER A 374 -15.84 -10.62 4.94
CA SER A 374 -14.68 -11.51 4.86
C SER A 374 -14.76 -12.59 5.93
N THR A 375 -13.99 -13.67 5.77
CA THR A 375 -13.87 -14.73 6.78
C THR A 375 -13.49 -14.18 8.16
N GLU A 376 -12.61 -13.18 8.21
CA GLU A 376 -12.20 -12.52 9.46
C GLU A 376 -13.36 -11.76 10.12
N ASP A 377 -14.22 -11.11 9.34
CA ASP A 377 -15.38 -10.41 9.88
C ASP A 377 -16.42 -11.38 10.39
N VAL A 378 -16.70 -12.45 9.64
CA VAL A 378 -17.63 -13.49 10.07
C VAL A 378 -17.15 -14.10 11.39
N ALA A 379 -15.86 -14.39 11.52
CA ALA A 379 -15.27 -14.88 12.76
C ALA A 379 -15.36 -13.86 13.90
N PHE A 380 -15.06 -12.59 13.63
CA PHE A 380 -15.18 -11.50 14.60
C PHE A 380 -16.62 -11.32 15.10
N VAL A 381 -17.59 -11.23 14.19
CA VAL A 381 -19.02 -11.11 14.50
C VAL A 381 -19.49 -12.30 15.33
N ALA A 382 -19.09 -13.52 14.96
CA ALA A 382 -19.40 -14.71 15.74
C ALA A 382 -18.81 -14.64 17.16
N SER A 383 -17.57 -14.15 17.32
CA SER A 383 -16.95 -13.97 18.64
C SER A 383 -17.70 -12.94 19.51
N VAL A 384 -18.07 -11.80 18.94
CA VAL A 384 -18.88 -10.78 19.63
C VAL A 384 -20.22 -11.37 20.08
N ARG A 385 -20.91 -12.10 19.21
CA ARG A 385 -22.20 -12.74 19.51
C ARG A 385 -22.07 -13.85 20.58
N ARG A 386 -20.99 -14.63 20.57
CA ARG A 386 -20.72 -15.68 21.59
C ARG A 386 -20.49 -15.12 22.99
N SER A 387 -19.90 -13.93 23.09
CA SER A 387 -19.57 -13.30 24.37
C SER A 387 -20.80 -12.90 25.20
N GLY A 388 -22.01 -13.12 24.67
CA GLY A 388 -23.25 -13.05 25.45
C GLY A 388 -23.63 -11.65 25.90
N GLY A 389 -22.99 -10.61 25.35
CA GLY A 389 -23.43 -9.24 25.56
C GLY A 389 -24.90 -9.19 25.17
N ARG A 390 -25.78 -8.73 26.07
CA ARG A 390 -27.12 -8.38 25.63
C ARG A 390 -26.86 -7.32 24.57
N LEU A 391 -27.07 -7.69 23.30
CA LEU A 391 -27.16 -6.79 22.16
C LEU A 391 -28.40 -5.94 22.42
N ALA A 392 -28.35 -5.14 23.49
CA ALA A 392 -29.22 -4.02 23.70
C ALA A 392 -28.89 -3.16 22.51
N SER A 393 -29.72 -3.31 21.49
CA SER A 393 -30.12 -2.23 20.65
C SER A 393 -29.96 -0.93 21.42
N ALA A 394 -29.19 0.00 20.88
CA ALA A 394 -28.98 1.33 21.43
C ALA A 394 -30.31 2.12 21.38
N GLY A 395 -31.35 1.65 22.08
CA GLY A 395 -32.73 2.11 22.00
C GLY A 395 -33.61 1.50 20.88
N ALA A 396 -33.11 0.61 20.00
CA ALA A 396 -33.88 0.11 18.84
C ALA A 396 -34.67 -1.20 19.12
N ALA A 397 -35.70 -1.50 18.33
CA ALA A 397 -36.51 -2.72 18.51
C ALA A 397 -35.86 -4.00 17.95
N GLU A 398 -34.75 -3.88 17.21
CA GLU A 398 -34.10 -4.96 16.47
C GLU A 398 -32.62 -5.19 16.85
N PRO A 399 -32.08 -6.41 16.63
CA PRO A 399 -30.65 -6.73 16.84
C PRO A 399 -29.74 -5.92 15.91
N LEU A 400 -28.50 -5.65 16.35
CA LEU A 400 -27.48 -5.06 15.49
C LEU A 400 -27.18 -5.98 14.29
N SER A 401 -27.05 -5.38 13.11
CA SER A 401 -26.71 -6.08 11.87
C SER A 401 -25.28 -6.62 11.90
N ASP A 402 -25.03 -7.69 11.15
CA ASP A 402 -23.68 -8.25 11.03
C ASP A 402 -22.71 -7.25 10.38
N GLY A 403 -23.17 -6.43 9.42
CA GLY A 403 -22.36 -5.37 8.82
C GLY A 403 -21.91 -4.31 9.83
N TYR A 404 -22.80 -3.88 10.73
CA TYR A 404 -22.44 -2.95 11.80
C TYR A 404 -21.49 -3.58 12.82
N LEU A 405 -21.72 -4.85 13.19
CA LEU A 405 -20.79 -5.54 14.08
C LEU A 405 -19.42 -5.71 13.41
N ALA A 406 -19.37 -6.07 12.12
CA ALA A 406 -18.13 -6.21 11.38
C ALA A 406 -17.32 -4.91 11.31
N SER A 407 -17.96 -3.73 11.17
CA SER A 407 -17.23 -2.46 11.14
C SER A 407 -16.50 -2.19 12.46
N LEU A 408 -17.00 -2.69 13.60
CA LEU A 408 -16.34 -2.56 14.91
C LEU A 408 -15.00 -3.32 14.99
N ARG A 409 -14.71 -4.25 14.08
CA ARG A 409 -13.46 -5.05 14.09
C ARG A 409 -12.21 -4.19 14.08
N LEU A 410 -12.21 -3.11 13.28
CA LEU A 410 -11.08 -2.20 13.12
C LEU A 410 -11.29 -0.86 13.86
N ALA A 411 -12.35 -0.72 14.65
CA ALA A 411 -12.62 0.53 15.38
C ALA A 411 -11.58 0.70 16.51
N LEU A 412 -11.00 1.90 16.61
CA LEU A 412 -10.04 2.22 17.66
C LEU A 412 -10.74 2.41 19.02
N PRO A 413 -10.03 2.25 20.15
CA PRO A 413 -10.63 2.37 21.49
C PRO A 413 -11.45 3.64 21.69
N ALA A 414 -10.92 4.80 21.30
CA ALA A 414 -11.59 6.09 21.43
C ALA A 414 -12.83 6.22 20.52
N MET A 415 -12.88 5.51 19.39
CA MET A 415 -14.07 5.45 18.54
C MET A 415 -15.17 4.62 19.20
N LEU A 416 -14.82 3.50 19.84
CA LEU A 416 -15.77 2.69 20.60
C LEU A 416 -16.36 3.50 21.76
N ASP A 417 -15.53 4.27 22.46
CA ASP A 417 -15.96 5.14 23.56
C ASP A 417 -16.90 6.26 23.08
N ALA A 418 -16.66 6.80 21.87
CA ALA A 418 -17.48 7.86 21.29
C ALA A 418 -18.82 7.35 20.69
N ALA A 419 -18.79 6.18 20.03
CA ALA A 419 -19.91 5.65 19.28
C ALA A 419 -20.89 4.83 20.15
N LEU A 420 -20.38 4.03 21.08
CA LEU A 420 -21.21 3.12 21.86
C LEU A 420 -21.83 3.86 23.07
N PRO A 421 -23.11 3.59 23.40
CA PRO A 421 -23.77 4.27 24.50
C PRO A 421 -23.19 3.83 25.85
N HIS A 422 -23.08 4.76 26.81
CA HIS A 422 -22.64 4.45 28.19
C HIS A 422 -23.70 3.70 29.03
N SER A 423 -24.76 3.20 28.40
CA SER A 423 -25.73 2.29 29.03
C SER A 423 -25.07 0.95 29.39
N ALA A 424 -25.66 0.19 30.33
CA ALA A 424 -25.16 -1.14 30.70
C ALA A 424 -24.95 -2.06 29.48
N GLY A 425 -25.90 -2.08 28.54
CA GLY A 425 -25.79 -2.88 27.32
C GLY A 425 -24.71 -2.40 26.34
N GLY A 426 -24.49 -1.09 26.25
CA GLY A 426 -23.39 -0.55 25.43
C GLY A 426 -22.01 -0.84 26.02
N LEU A 427 -21.88 -0.83 27.35
CA LEU A 427 -20.66 -1.25 28.05
C LEU A 427 -20.41 -2.76 27.87
N GLU A 428 -21.45 -3.59 27.96
CA GLU A 428 -21.38 -5.02 27.65
C GLU A 428 -20.94 -5.27 26.20
N LEU A 429 -21.53 -4.57 25.22
CA LEU A 429 -21.14 -4.67 23.81
C LEU A 429 -19.68 -4.24 23.60
N ARG A 430 -19.25 -3.14 24.20
CA ARG A 430 -17.86 -2.69 24.14
C ARG A 430 -16.92 -3.77 24.67
N ALA A 431 -17.22 -4.36 25.82
CA ALA A 431 -16.40 -5.43 26.38
C ALA A 431 -16.30 -6.64 25.43
N ALA A 432 -17.42 -7.03 24.81
CA ALA A 432 -17.45 -8.11 23.83
C ALA A 432 -16.64 -7.79 22.56
N VAL A 433 -16.74 -6.57 22.03
CA VAL A 433 -15.95 -6.07 20.90
C VAL A 433 -14.46 -6.10 21.22
N VAL A 434 -14.05 -5.56 22.37
CA VAL A 434 -12.65 -5.55 22.79
C VAL A 434 -12.11 -6.98 22.96
N ALA A 435 -12.90 -7.89 23.53
CA ALA A 435 -12.51 -9.29 23.65
C ALA A 435 -12.31 -9.95 22.27
N ALA A 436 -13.24 -9.73 21.34
CA ALA A 436 -13.15 -10.25 19.98
C ALA A 436 -11.98 -9.63 19.19
N GLN A 437 -11.70 -8.35 19.37
CA GLN A 437 -10.55 -7.67 18.75
C GLN A 437 -9.22 -8.23 19.30
N LYS A 438 -9.16 -8.57 20.59
CA LYS A 438 -7.99 -9.23 21.18
C LYS A 438 -7.81 -10.65 20.64
N GLU A 439 -8.89 -11.42 20.51
CA GLU A 439 -8.87 -12.76 19.90
C GLU A 439 -8.38 -12.70 18.44
N GLY A 440 -8.85 -11.70 17.68
CA GLY A 440 -8.47 -11.48 16.28
C GLY A 440 -7.21 -10.64 16.05
N ALA A 441 -6.45 -10.31 17.11
CA ALA A 441 -5.25 -9.47 17.06
C ALA A 441 -5.42 -8.09 16.36
N THR A 442 -6.62 -7.51 16.40
CA THR A 442 -6.91 -6.15 15.90
C THR A 442 -7.05 -5.10 17.01
N TRP A 443 -7.02 -5.53 18.29
CA TRP A 443 -7.03 -4.60 19.42
C TRP A 443 -5.72 -3.82 19.52
N ILE A 444 -5.82 -2.51 19.65
CA ILE A 444 -4.69 -1.61 19.88
C ILE A 444 -4.84 -1.01 21.28
N ASP A 445 -3.88 -1.31 22.15
CA ASP A 445 -3.83 -0.74 23.49
C ASP A 445 -3.38 0.74 23.39
N PRO A 446 -4.18 1.73 23.84
CA PRO A 446 -3.81 3.14 23.73
C PRO A 446 -2.64 3.53 24.64
N HIS A 447 -2.31 2.72 25.64
CA HIS A 447 -1.23 2.99 26.60
C HIS A 447 0.05 2.20 26.31
N ASP A 448 -0.06 1.05 25.64
CA ASP A 448 1.09 0.21 25.29
C ASP A 448 1.04 -0.33 23.85
N ASN A 449 1.48 0.51 22.90
CA ASN A 449 1.51 0.17 21.48
C ASN A 449 2.81 0.66 20.83
N TRP A 450 2.90 0.51 19.50
CA TRP A 450 4.06 0.95 18.75
C TRP A 450 4.37 2.45 18.95
N TYR A 451 3.38 3.33 18.96
CA TYR A 451 3.60 4.76 19.17
C TYR A 451 4.13 5.07 20.56
N THR A 452 3.47 4.56 21.61
CA THR A 452 3.88 4.87 23.00
C THR A 452 5.28 4.34 23.31
N ARG A 453 5.69 3.22 22.69
CA ARG A 453 7.05 2.67 22.79
C ARG A 453 8.10 3.44 21.99
N ASN A 454 7.69 4.21 20.98
CA ASN A 454 8.60 4.93 20.08
C ASN A 454 8.52 6.46 20.21
N VAL A 455 7.67 7.00 21.10
CA VAL A 455 7.42 8.44 21.23
C VAL A 455 8.69 9.27 21.43
N ALA A 456 9.68 8.73 22.17
CA ALA A 456 10.98 9.37 22.38
C ALA A 456 11.83 9.51 21.09
N ARG A 457 11.50 8.79 20.01
CA ARG A 457 12.21 8.89 18.72
C ARG A 457 11.66 10.01 17.83
N PHE A 458 10.52 10.60 18.19
CA PHE A 458 9.83 11.63 17.40
C PHE A 458 10.05 13.04 17.97
N GLY A 459 9.46 14.05 17.33
CA GLY A 459 9.49 15.46 17.78
C GLY A 459 10.61 16.31 17.17
N GLY A 460 11.67 15.72 16.60
CA GLY A 460 12.77 16.47 15.97
C GLY A 460 12.84 16.31 14.44
N GLY A 461 13.44 17.30 13.76
CA GLY A 461 14.12 17.10 12.48
C GLY A 461 13.27 17.14 11.20
N PHE A 462 12.11 17.78 11.18
CA PHE A 462 11.35 17.99 9.94
C PHE A 462 10.55 19.31 9.94
N ASP A 463 10.46 19.92 8.76
CA ASP A 463 9.68 21.13 8.49
C ASP A 463 8.45 20.73 7.64
N MET A 464 7.25 20.85 8.21
CA MET A 464 6.01 20.49 7.53
C MET A 464 5.64 21.46 6.43
N LYS A 465 5.92 22.77 6.55
CA LYS A 465 5.67 23.73 5.47
C LYS A 465 6.55 23.45 4.25
N ALA A 466 7.83 23.12 4.48
CA ALA A 466 8.73 22.72 3.40
C ALA A 466 8.28 21.43 2.70
N LEU A 467 7.68 20.50 3.44
CA LEU A 467 7.08 19.29 2.88
C LEU A 467 5.78 19.57 2.12
N THR A 468 4.90 20.42 2.64
CA THR A 468 3.66 20.83 1.96
C THR A 468 3.94 21.54 0.64
N ALA A 469 5.03 22.31 0.56
CA ALA A 469 5.51 22.92 -0.69
C ALA A 469 6.00 21.88 -1.73
N GLN A 470 6.16 20.61 -1.34
CA GLN A 470 6.55 19.50 -2.20
C GLN A 470 5.56 18.34 -2.04
N PRO A 471 4.37 18.41 -2.66
CA PRO A 471 3.25 17.49 -2.43
C PRO A 471 3.63 16.00 -2.52
N GLY A 472 4.51 15.61 -3.44
CA GLY A 472 5.02 14.24 -3.55
C GLY A 472 5.85 13.76 -2.34
N LEU A 473 6.61 14.65 -1.69
CA LEU A 473 7.33 14.33 -0.46
C LEU A 473 6.38 14.22 0.74
N LEU A 474 5.37 15.08 0.82
CA LEU A 474 4.32 15.00 1.83
C LEU A 474 3.57 13.66 1.72
N ALA A 475 3.13 13.30 0.51
CA ALA A 475 2.49 12.01 0.23
C ALA A 475 3.38 10.84 0.63
N THR A 476 4.67 10.87 0.24
CA THR A 476 5.64 9.82 0.60
C THR A 476 5.85 9.70 2.12
N LYS A 477 5.84 10.82 2.86
CA LYS A 477 5.95 10.79 4.31
C LYS A 477 4.76 10.05 4.93
N PHE A 478 3.55 10.38 4.51
CA PHE A 478 2.34 9.74 5.01
C PHE A 478 2.20 8.29 4.54
N ASP A 479 2.62 7.96 3.32
CA ASP A 479 2.67 6.57 2.84
C ASP A 479 3.51 5.68 3.77
N ARG A 480 4.66 6.19 4.24
CA ARG A 480 5.53 5.45 5.19
C ARG A 480 4.89 5.28 6.57
N LEU A 481 4.08 6.24 7.00
CA LEU A 481 3.42 6.22 8.31
C LEU A 481 2.12 5.42 8.31
N ALA A 482 1.48 5.22 7.15
CA ALA A 482 0.15 4.63 7.03
C ALA A 482 0.00 3.30 7.78
N GLY A 483 0.99 2.40 7.66
CA GLY A 483 0.98 1.10 8.33
C GLY A 483 1.10 1.13 9.85
N LYS A 484 1.39 2.29 10.44
CA LYS A 484 1.51 2.53 11.89
C LYS A 484 0.59 3.62 12.41
N TYR A 485 -0.30 4.12 11.55
CA TYR A 485 -1.12 5.27 11.87
C TYR A 485 -2.22 4.92 12.87
N ASP A 486 -2.73 3.70 12.87
CA ASP A 486 -3.68 3.23 13.88
C ASP A 486 -3.07 3.27 15.30
N GLU A 487 -1.85 2.73 15.48
CA GLU A 487 -1.15 2.82 16.76
C GLU A 487 -0.79 4.28 17.11
N TRP A 488 -0.42 5.10 16.12
CA TRP A 488 -0.17 6.52 16.30
C TRP A 488 -1.39 7.25 16.85
N THR A 489 -2.54 7.11 16.21
CA THR A 489 -3.76 7.81 16.61
C THR A 489 -4.34 7.27 17.91
N ALA A 490 -4.21 5.97 18.17
CA ALA A 490 -4.60 5.39 19.47
C ALA A 490 -3.69 5.89 20.60
N GLY A 491 -2.38 5.93 20.38
CA GLY A 491 -1.39 6.33 21.38
C GLY A 491 -1.30 7.83 21.63
N ASN A 492 -1.62 8.66 20.63
CA ASN A 492 -1.60 10.12 20.77
C ASN A 492 -2.88 10.70 21.39
N GLY A 493 -3.87 9.86 21.72
CA GLY A 493 -5.09 10.28 22.41
C GLY A 493 -6.02 11.16 21.59
N CYS A 494 -6.11 10.95 20.28
CA CYS A 494 -6.96 11.73 19.40
C CYS A 494 -8.45 11.75 19.81
N THR A 495 -9.07 12.93 19.85
CA THR A 495 -10.43 13.13 20.41
C THR A 495 -11.49 13.59 19.40
N TYR A 496 -11.15 13.83 18.12
CA TYR A 496 -12.14 14.31 17.14
C TYR A 496 -13.32 13.34 16.96
N TYR A 497 -13.16 12.05 17.30
CA TYR A 497 -14.24 11.06 17.28
C TYR A 497 -15.42 11.48 18.16
N GLY A 498 -15.13 11.98 19.36
CA GLY A 498 -16.15 12.45 20.29
C GLY A 498 -16.87 13.68 19.73
N TRP A 499 -16.15 14.56 19.04
CA TRP A 499 -16.74 15.70 18.35
C TRP A 499 -17.63 15.27 17.18
N ILE A 500 -17.17 14.38 16.30
CA ILE A 500 -17.98 13.82 15.20
C ILE A 500 -19.26 13.17 15.76
N ALA A 501 -19.16 12.40 16.85
CA ALA A 501 -20.34 11.81 17.49
C ALA A 501 -21.34 12.86 18.01
N ARG A 502 -20.86 13.95 18.62
CA ARG A 502 -21.73 15.06 19.08
C ARG A 502 -22.37 15.78 17.90
N ALA A 503 -21.59 16.12 16.87
CA ALA A 503 -22.07 16.77 15.66
C ALA A 503 -23.12 15.91 14.94
N ALA A 504 -22.91 14.59 14.86
CA ALA A 504 -23.86 13.64 14.29
C ALA A 504 -25.18 13.55 15.04
N ARG A 505 -25.19 13.67 16.37
CA ARG A 505 -26.41 13.62 17.18
C ARG A 505 -27.35 14.80 16.92
N VAL A 506 -26.79 15.96 16.59
CA VAL A 506 -27.57 17.19 16.31
C VAL A 506 -27.72 17.46 14.81
N ALA A 507 -27.09 16.64 13.96
CA ALA A 507 -27.24 16.73 12.51
C ALA A 507 -28.68 16.39 12.09
N PRO A 508 -29.24 17.07 11.08
CA PRO A 508 -30.54 16.71 10.52
C PRO A 508 -30.57 15.26 10.06
N GLU A 509 -31.67 14.54 10.28
CA GLU A 509 -31.80 13.12 9.89
C GLU A 509 -31.53 12.91 8.40
N GLY A 510 -31.94 13.86 7.55
CA GLY A 510 -31.68 13.82 6.11
C GLY A 510 -30.20 13.76 5.74
N LEU A 511 -29.32 14.34 6.56
CA LEU A 511 -27.86 14.31 6.34
C LEU A 511 -27.23 12.95 6.67
N ARG A 512 -27.91 12.14 7.49
CA ARG A 512 -27.47 10.80 7.89
C ARG A 512 -28.13 9.70 7.05
N GLY A 513 -29.21 10.01 6.35
CA GLY A 513 -29.98 9.06 5.56
C GLY A 513 -29.24 8.54 4.32
N ALA A 514 -29.76 7.46 3.74
CA ALA A 514 -29.19 6.79 2.56
C ALA A 514 -29.15 7.66 1.28
N GLY A 515 -29.91 8.76 1.24
CA GLY A 515 -29.91 9.70 0.11
C GLY A 515 -28.84 10.80 0.20
N ALA A 516 -28.14 10.92 1.33
CA ALA A 516 -27.10 11.93 1.51
C ALA A 516 -25.80 11.52 0.78
N SER A 517 -25.01 12.51 0.37
CA SER A 517 -23.66 12.33 -0.16
C SER A 517 -22.66 13.11 0.69
N VAL A 518 -21.61 12.42 1.14
CA VAL A 518 -20.57 12.96 2.03
C VAL A 518 -19.21 12.81 1.37
N LEU A 519 -18.38 13.85 1.46
CA LEU A 519 -16.98 13.83 1.05
C LEU A 519 -16.08 14.02 2.26
N ASP A 520 -15.17 13.08 2.50
CA ASP A 520 -14.13 13.14 3.53
C ASP A 520 -12.78 13.51 2.87
N VAL A 521 -12.31 14.73 3.12
CA VAL A 521 -11.10 15.30 2.51
C VAL A 521 -9.92 15.19 3.47
N ALA A 522 -8.78 14.74 2.95
CA ALA A 522 -7.61 14.35 3.75
C ALA A 522 -7.98 13.28 4.79
N CYS A 523 -8.67 12.23 4.30
CA CYS A 523 -9.28 11.21 5.16
C CYS A 523 -8.26 10.35 5.94
N GLY A 524 -6.96 10.42 5.59
CA GLY A 524 -5.92 9.58 6.15
C GLY A 524 -6.27 8.09 6.01
N ILE A 525 -6.06 7.32 7.08
CA ILE A 525 -6.41 5.90 7.14
C ILE A 525 -7.92 5.61 7.30
N GLY A 526 -8.79 6.58 7.03
CA GLY A 526 -10.23 6.37 6.92
C GLY A 526 -11.02 6.42 8.23
N LEU A 527 -10.43 6.99 9.27
CA LEU A 527 -11.00 7.08 10.61
C LEU A 527 -12.21 8.03 10.73
N PRO A 528 -12.25 9.21 10.08
CA PRO A 528 -13.41 10.10 10.13
C PRO A 528 -14.64 9.46 9.49
N GLY A 529 -14.51 8.93 8.27
CA GLY A 529 -15.59 8.20 7.60
C GLY A 529 -16.05 6.96 8.35
N HIS A 530 -15.14 6.24 9.00
CA HIS A 530 -15.52 5.13 9.87
C HIS A 530 -16.34 5.61 11.07
N MET A 531 -15.96 6.73 11.69
CA MET A 531 -16.75 7.32 12.76
C MET A 531 -18.14 7.77 12.28
N LEU A 532 -18.26 8.32 11.07
CA LEU A 532 -19.56 8.67 10.47
C LEU A 532 -20.45 7.45 10.31
N ARG A 533 -19.92 6.33 9.78
CA ARG A 533 -20.67 5.06 9.69
C ARG A 533 -21.14 4.56 11.05
N LEU A 534 -20.29 4.60 12.08
CA LEU A 534 -20.68 4.24 13.45
C LEU A 534 -21.75 5.18 14.03
N CYS A 535 -21.76 6.45 13.59
CA CYS A 535 -22.81 7.41 13.92
C CYS A 535 -24.08 7.27 13.07
N GLY A 536 -24.18 6.26 12.21
CA GLY A 536 -25.37 5.96 11.42
C GLY A 536 -25.52 6.79 10.13
N PHE A 537 -24.42 7.31 9.57
CA PHE A 537 -24.44 7.86 8.21
C PHE A 537 -24.53 6.71 7.20
N ALA A 538 -25.70 6.57 6.59
CA ALA A 538 -26.02 5.49 5.63
C ALA A 538 -25.89 5.94 4.16
N GLY A 539 -25.71 7.24 3.91
CA GLY A 539 -25.55 7.80 2.57
C GLY A 539 -24.26 7.39 1.86
N ARG A 540 -24.08 7.90 0.65
CA ARG A 540 -22.85 7.74 -0.12
C ARG A 540 -21.70 8.47 0.58
N LEU A 541 -20.57 7.81 0.77
CA LEU A 541 -19.40 8.34 1.43
C LEU A 541 -18.18 8.16 0.52
N SER A 542 -17.71 9.26 -0.07
CA SER A 542 -16.46 9.31 -0.83
C SER A 542 -15.34 9.90 0.02
N ALA A 543 -14.10 9.52 -0.26
CA ALA A 543 -12.93 10.06 0.42
C ALA A 543 -11.76 10.33 -0.52
N THR A 544 -10.96 11.34 -0.15
CA THR A 544 -9.70 11.65 -0.81
C THR A 544 -8.58 11.90 0.19
N ASP A 545 -7.37 11.51 -0.22
CA ASP A 545 -6.13 11.84 0.47
C ASP A 545 -5.00 11.96 -0.56
N ILE A 546 -3.97 12.74 -0.25
CA ILE A 546 -2.79 12.87 -1.11
C ILE A 546 -1.93 11.59 -1.06
N SER A 547 -2.01 10.83 0.02
CA SER A 547 -1.26 9.60 0.26
C SER A 547 -2.05 8.37 -0.19
N ALA A 548 -1.54 7.68 -1.20
CA ALA A 548 -2.12 6.41 -1.64
C ALA A 548 -2.02 5.32 -0.56
N GLY A 549 -0.96 5.32 0.25
CA GLY A 549 -0.80 4.40 1.38
C GLY A 549 -1.83 4.63 2.48
N MET A 550 -2.21 5.88 2.74
CA MET A 550 -3.33 6.21 3.63
C MET A 550 -4.66 5.64 3.09
N LEU A 551 -4.94 5.84 1.81
CA LEU A 551 -6.16 5.31 1.16
C LEU A 551 -6.20 3.78 1.11
N GLU A 552 -5.06 3.12 1.01
CA GLU A 552 -4.97 1.65 1.12
C GLU A 552 -5.48 1.17 2.49
N LYS A 553 -5.07 1.85 3.57
CA LYS A 553 -5.59 1.58 4.92
C LYS A 553 -7.05 1.98 5.11
N ALA A 554 -7.47 3.10 4.51
CA ALA A 554 -8.87 3.48 4.51
C ALA A 554 -9.77 2.41 3.85
N ARG A 555 -9.30 1.77 2.78
CA ARG A 555 -10.03 0.71 2.08
C ARG A 555 -10.25 -0.53 2.94
N GLU A 556 -9.29 -0.91 3.79
CA GLU A 556 -9.44 -2.05 4.71
C GLU A 556 -10.65 -1.91 5.66
N ARG A 557 -11.05 -0.67 5.94
CA ARG A 557 -12.20 -0.36 6.82
C ARG A 557 -13.55 -0.62 6.16
N ARG A 558 -13.65 -0.64 4.82
CA ARG A 558 -14.89 -0.86 4.04
C ARG A 558 -16.06 0.02 4.51
N VAL A 559 -15.76 1.30 4.68
CA VAL A 559 -16.73 2.33 5.08
C VAL A 559 -17.00 3.34 3.96
N TYR A 560 -16.11 3.43 2.97
CA TYR A 560 -16.22 4.36 1.84
C TYR A 560 -16.72 3.62 0.60
N ASP A 561 -17.63 4.27 -0.13
CA ASP A 561 -18.13 3.81 -1.42
C ASP A 561 -17.12 4.13 -2.54
N GLU A 562 -16.28 5.15 -2.34
CA GLU A 562 -15.27 5.59 -3.29
C GLU A 562 -14.05 6.19 -2.58
N LEU A 563 -12.87 5.84 -3.06
CA LEU A 563 -11.58 6.37 -2.58
C LEU A 563 -10.76 6.79 -3.79
N PHE A 564 -10.26 8.03 -3.80
CA PHE A 564 -9.40 8.54 -4.87
C PHE A 564 -8.24 9.37 -4.32
N VAL A 565 -7.12 9.38 -5.03
CA VAL A 565 -5.94 10.18 -4.66
C VAL A 565 -6.13 11.60 -5.21
N ALA A 566 -6.10 12.61 -4.35
CA ALA A 566 -6.04 14.00 -4.78
C ALA A 566 -5.29 14.88 -3.78
N ASN A 567 -4.59 15.89 -4.29
CA ASN A 567 -4.03 16.97 -3.50
C ASN A 567 -5.09 18.08 -3.39
N ALA A 568 -5.76 18.20 -2.25
CA ALA A 568 -6.80 19.23 -2.06
C ALA A 568 -6.28 20.67 -2.27
N ASN A 569 -4.98 20.91 -2.06
CA ASN A 569 -4.37 22.23 -2.32
C ASN A 569 -4.28 22.59 -3.81
N GLU A 570 -4.45 21.60 -4.71
CA GLU A 570 -4.50 21.79 -6.17
C GLU A 570 -5.94 21.83 -6.70
N GLY A 571 -6.94 21.55 -5.86
CA GLY A 571 -8.35 21.49 -6.22
C GLY A 571 -8.99 20.12 -5.98
N LEU A 572 -10.31 20.06 -6.19
CA LEU A 572 -11.14 18.87 -6.09
C LEU A 572 -11.89 18.61 -7.41
N ASP A 573 -11.18 18.66 -8.53
CA ASP A 573 -11.76 18.55 -9.89
C ASP A 573 -12.52 17.24 -10.14
N ALA A 574 -12.15 16.17 -9.43
CA ALA A 574 -12.86 14.89 -9.48
C ALA A 574 -14.26 14.94 -8.85
N VAL A 575 -14.59 16.01 -8.13
CA VAL A 575 -15.87 16.21 -7.44
C VAL A 575 -16.64 17.34 -8.13
N HIS A 576 -17.84 17.02 -8.60
CA HIS A 576 -18.71 17.98 -9.27
C HIS A 576 -19.17 19.10 -8.33
N ASP A 577 -19.41 20.28 -8.90
CA ASP A 577 -20.04 21.42 -8.21
C ASP A 577 -21.40 20.99 -7.63
N SER A 578 -21.75 21.52 -6.45
CA SER A 578 -23.06 21.29 -5.83
C SER A 578 -23.48 19.81 -5.82
N SER A 579 -22.55 18.90 -5.50
CA SER A 579 -22.79 17.46 -5.59
C SER A 579 -22.85 16.75 -4.24
N VAL A 580 -22.37 17.36 -3.16
CA VAL A 580 -22.32 16.75 -1.82
C VAL A 580 -23.11 17.55 -0.78
N ASP A 581 -23.66 16.87 0.22
CA ASP A 581 -24.44 17.46 1.32
C ASP A 581 -23.56 17.78 2.54
N LEU A 582 -22.44 17.06 2.70
CA LEU A 582 -21.48 17.25 3.79
C LEU A 582 -20.05 17.10 3.27
N VAL A 583 -19.19 18.05 3.62
CA VAL A 583 -17.73 17.90 3.56
C VAL A 583 -17.20 17.75 4.98
N VAL A 584 -16.35 16.74 5.19
CA VAL A 584 -15.61 16.53 6.43
C VAL A 584 -14.12 16.66 6.15
N CYS A 585 -13.38 17.44 6.95
CA CYS A 585 -11.93 17.59 6.85
C CYS A 585 -11.33 17.78 8.24
N VAL A 586 -10.84 16.69 8.85
CA VAL A 586 -10.39 16.68 10.25
C VAL A 586 -8.94 16.23 10.38
N GLY A 587 -8.18 16.89 11.27
CA GLY A 587 -6.77 16.59 11.54
C GLY A 587 -5.81 16.90 10.39
N ALA A 588 -6.19 17.80 9.49
CA ALA A 588 -5.39 18.11 8.29
C ALA A 588 -5.35 19.60 7.88
N MET A 589 -6.26 20.46 8.36
CA MET A 589 -6.38 21.85 7.88
C MET A 589 -5.07 22.64 8.03
N GLU A 590 -4.29 22.38 9.08
CA GLU A 590 -2.98 22.99 9.32
C GLU A 590 -1.90 22.65 8.27
N LEU A 591 -2.18 21.68 7.39
CA LEU A 591 -1.35 21.30 6.25
C LEU A 591 -1.93 21.75 4.90
N LEU A 592 -3.10 22.39 4.91
CA LEU A 592 -3.84 22.78 3.71
C LEU A 592 -3.80 24.30 3.48
N HIS A 593 -3.90 24.72 2.23
CA HIS A 593 -4.04 26.11 1.84
C HIS A 593 -5.51 26.55 2.00
N HIS A 594 -5.85 27.10 3.16
CA HIS A 594 -7.23 27.45 3.53
C HIS A 594 -7.99 28.21 2.45
N ALA A 595 -7.39 29.25 1.87
CA ALA A 595 -8.02 30.05 0.82
C ALA A 595 -8.43 29.22 -0.41
N THR A 596 -7.67 28.18 -0.75
CA THR A 596 -8.00 27.27 -1.85
C THR A 596 -9.05 26.25 -1.41
N VAL A 597 -8.78 25.53 -0.32
CA VAL A 597 -9.61 24.37 0.06
C VAL A 597 -10.99 24.78 0.55
N LEU A 598 -11.14 25.92 1.24
CA LEU A 598 -12.44 26.40 1.68
C LEU A 598 -13.32 26.83 0.50
N LEU A 599 -12.74 27.43 -0.55
CA LEU A 599 -13.47 27.73 -1.79
C LEU A 599 -13.92 26.45 -2.49
N GLU A 600 -13.05 25.44 -2.56
CA GLU A 600 -13.40 24.14 -3.13
C GLU A 600 -14.48 23.42 -2.32
N PHE A 601 -14.42 23.49 -0.99
CA PHE A 601 -15.47 22.93 -0.12
C PHE A 601 -16.81 23.62 -0.38
N ALA A 602 -16.81 24.95 -0.52
CA ALA A 602 -18.02 25.69 -0.84
C ALA A 602 -18.55 25.32 -2.24
N ARG A 603 -17.68 25.19 -3.24
CA ARG A 603 -18.03 24.81 -4.62
C ARG A 603 -18.71 23.44 -4.70
N VAL A 604 -18.17 22.42 -4.03
CA VAL A 604 -18.70 21.05 -4.11
C VAL A 604 -19.97 20.86 -3.29
N LEU A 605 -20.19 21.68 -2.26
CA LEU A 605 -21.37 21.62 -1.41
C LEU A 605 -22.62 22.08 -2.17
N ARG A 606 -23.69 21.31 -2.05
CA ARG A 606 -25.04 21.71 -2.48
C ARG A 606 -25.53 22.93 -1.69
N PRO A 607 -26.51 23.69 -2.21
CA PRO A 607 -27.26 24.63 -1.40
C PRO A 607 -27.79 23.99 -0.11
N GLY A 608 -27.44 24.57 1.05
CA GLY A 608 -27.79 24.02 2.36
C GLY A 608 -26.86 22.91 2.88
N GLY A 609 -25.82 22.56 2.12
CA GLY A 609 -24.77 21.65 2.53
C GLY A 609 -23.92 22.20 3.68
N LYS A 610 -23.22 21.31 4.39
CA LYS A 610 -22.46 21.63 5.60
C LYS A 610 -20.98 21.27 5.46
N LEU A 611 -20.13 22.04 6.13
CA LEU A 611 -18.72 21.74 6.36
C LEU A 611 -18.49 21.39 7.82
N TRP A 612 -17.85 20.25 8.06
CA TRP A 612 -17.31 19.83 9.36
C TRP A 612 -15.78 19.81 9.27
N ALA A 613 -15.12 20.78 9.89
CA ALA A 613 -13.66 20.90 9.82
C ALA A 613 -13.04 21.10 11.20
N SER A 614 -11.77 20.74 11.33
CA SER A 614 -11.00 20.98 12.54
C SER A 614 -9.73 21.75 12.23
N PHE A 615 -9.38 22.72 13.07
CA PHE A 615 -8.23 23.58 12.91
C PHE A 615 -7.41 23.57 14.20
N GLN A 616 -6.09 23.57 14.09
CA GLN A 616 -5.26 23.90 15.25
C GLN A 616 -5.57 25.32 15.72
N TRP A 617 -5.73 25.50 17.03
CA TRP A 617 -6.14 26.77 17.64
C TRP A 617 -4.95 27.59 18.09
N GLU A 618 -4.67 28.67 17.37
CA GLU A 618 -3.67 29.66 17.75
C GLU A 618 -4.25 30.67 18.76
N GLY A 619 -3.50 30.95 19.83
CA GLY A 619 -3.96 31.80 20.93
C GLY A 619 -4.90 31.09 21.91
N ALA A 620 -4.82 29.76 22.00
CA ALA A 620 -5.51 29.00 23.04
C ALA A 620 -5.00 29.37 24.44
N VAL A 621 -5.89 29.29 25.43
CA VAL A 621 -5.56 29.45 26.84
C VAL A 621 -5.98 28.21 27.60
N ASP A 622 -5.24 27.86 28.65
CA ASP A 622 -5.60 26.74 29.53
C ASP A 622 -6.76 27.12 30.48
N ALA A 623 -7.17 26.16 31.32
CA ALA A 623 -8.22 26.37 32.31
C ALA A 623 -7.93 27.50 33.33
N ALA A 624 -6.67 27.91 33.50
CA ALA A 624 -6.27 29.04 34.34
C ALA A 624 -6.25 30.38 33.58
N GLY A 625 -6.47 30.37 32.26
CA GLY A 625 -6.42 31.53 31.40
C GLY A 625 -5.01 31.87 30.91
N GLU A 626 -4.03 30.98 31.13
CA GLU A 626 -2.65 31.19 30.68
C GLU A 626 -2.50 30.77 29.21
N PRO A 627 -1.73 31.51 28.39
CA PRO A 627 -1.52 31.16 26.98
C PRO A 627 -0.87 29.78 26.82
N ILE A 628 -1.44 28.94 25.95
CA ILE A 628 -0.84 27.68 25.51
C ILE A 628 0.07 28.00 24.31
N PRO A 629 1.41 27.87 24.41
CA PRO A 629 2.32 28.09 23.30
C PRO A 629 2.03 27.12 22.16
N CYS A 630 2.22 27.56 20.90
CA CYS A 630 1.99 26.74 19.72
C CYS A 630 2.85 25.45 19.76
N PRO A 631 2.25 24.27 20.07
CA PRO A 631 3.01 23.08 20.42
C PRO A 631 3.72 22.46 19.20
N THR A 632 3.32 22.86 17.99
CA THR A 632 3.84 22.38 16.71
C THR A 632 4.72 23.41 15.99
N GLU A 633 5.05 24.55 16.64
CA GLU A 633 5.90 25.58 16.04
C GLU A 633 7.25 25.03 15.58
N HIS A 634 7.81 24.10 16.36
CA HIS A 634 9.05 23.38 16.04
C HIS A 634 8.98 22.54 14.75
N GLN A 635 7.77 22.29 14.22
CA GLN A 635 7.51 21.59 12.96
C GLN A 635 7.14 22.56 11.83
N ASN A 636 7.23 23.87 12.08
CA ASN A 636 6.77 24.96 11.22
C ASN A 636 5.27 24.91 10.90
N VAL A 637 4.46 24.31 11.79
CA VAL A 637 3.00 24.25 11.68
C VAL A 637 2.41 25.26 12.66
N THR A 638 1.49 26.10 12.16
CA THR A 638 0.81 27.14 12.93
C THR A 638 -0.69 26.98 12.77
N GLY A 639 -1.44 27.25 13.84
CA GLY A 639 -2.91 27.21 13.80
C GLY A 639 -3.54 28.50 13.27
N VAL A 640 -4.83 28.66 13.53
CA VAL A 640 -5.58 29.89 13.27
C VAL A 640 -6.16 30.46 14.55
N THR A 641 -6.25 31.79 14.60
CA THR A 641 -7.06 32.48 15.60
C THR A 641 -8.54 32.40 15.22
N LEU A 642 -9.44 32.57 16.20
CA LEU A 642 -10.89 32.61 15.93
C LEU A 642 -11.27 33.73 14.94
N GLN A 643 -10.59 34.87 15.01
CA GLN A 643 -10.83 35.99 14.11
C GLN A 643 -10.44 35.65 12.66
N GLN A 644 -9.27 35.03 12.46
CA GLN A 644 -8.83 34.58 11.13
C GLN A 644 -9.77 33.51 10.57
N LEU A 645 -10.11 32.49 11.38
CA LEU A 645 -11.04 31.44 10.98
C LEU A 645 -12.39 32.01 10.53
N HIS A 646 -12.95 32.95 11.29
CA HIS A 646 -14.22 33.61 10.94
C HIS A 646 -14.09 34.31 9.58
N ALA A 647 -13.04 35.12 9.38
CA ALA A 647 -12.83 35.85 8.14
C ALA A 647 -12.61 34.92 6.93
N GLU A 648 -11.87 33.83 7.10
CA GLU A 648 -11.62 32.83 6.05
C GLU A 648 -12.90 32.09 5.64
N LEU A 649 -13.75 31.73 6.61
CA LEU A 649 -15.05 31.12 6.35
C LEU A 649 -15.98 32.06 5.57
N GLU A 650 -16.08 33.33 5.98
CA GLU A 650 -16.91 34.33 5.26
C GLU A 650 -16.38 34.57 3.85
N ALA A 651 -15.06 34.69 3.68
CA ALA A 651 -14.43 34.90 2.38
C ALA A 651 -14.68 33.74 1.41
N ALA A 652 -14.84 32.52 1.93
CA ALA A 652 -15.15 31.33 1.14
C ALA A 652 -16.66 31.11 0.91
N GLY A 653 -17.54 31.96 1.45
CA GLY A 653 -18.99 31.87 1.24
C GLY A 653 -19.76 31.07 2.31
N PHE A 654 -19.14 30.77 3.46
CA PHE A 654 -19.81 30.14 4.59
C PHE A 654 -20.49 31.16 5.52
N ASP A 655 -21.59 30.77 6.14
CA ASP A 655 -22.27 31.57 7.17
C ASP A 655 -21.52 31.45 8.52
N ALA A 656 -20.41 32.16 8.63
CA ALA A 656 -19.58 32.16 9.84
C ALA A 656 -20.32 32.70 11.07
N THR A 657 -21.35 33.53 10.89
CA THR A 657 -22.16 34.06 12.01
C THR A 657 -22.95 32.96 12.71
N ASN A 658 -23.44 31.97 11.96
CA ASN A 658 -24.16 30.81 12.50
C ASN A 658 -23.28 29.54 12.62
N ALA A 659 -21.96 29.68 12.49
CA ALA A 659 -21.04 28.57 12.69
C ALA A 659 -21.07 28.09 14.16
N THR A 660 -21.11 26.77 14.36
CA THR A 660 -20.88 26.18 15.69
C THR A 660 -19.40 25.92 15.84
N ILE A 661 -18.79 26.54 16.85
CA ILE A 661 -17.36 26.47 17.15
C ILE A 661 -17.18 25.82 18.53
N GLU A 662 -16.61 24.62 18.56
CA GLU A 662 -16.23 23.93 19.79
C GLU A 662 -14.71 24.04 19.98
N LYS A 663 -14.26 24.43 21.17
CA LYS A 663 -12.83 24.58 21.50
C LYS A 663 -12.38 23.39 22.32
N SER A 664 -11.22 22.85 22.00
CA SER A 664 -10.53 21.83 22.79
C SER A 664 -9.15 22.31 23.17
N GLU A 665 -8.84 22.27 24.46
CA GLU A 665 -7.50 22.55 24.98
C GLU A 665 -6.50 21.44 24.58
N CYS A 666 -7.00 20.25 24.23
CA CYS A 666 -6.19 19.13 23.76
C CYS A 666 -7.02 18.20 22.85
N ALA A 667 -6.82 18.29 21.54
CA ALA A 667 -7.40 17.33 20.59
C ALA A 667 -6.58 16.05 20.47
N PHE A 668 -5.26 16.14 20.65
CA PHE A 668 -4.33 15.02 20.72
C PHE A 668 -2.99 15.51 21.29
N TYR A 669 -2.07 14.58 21.51
CA TYR A 669 -0.72 14.83 21.99
C TYR A 669 0.30 14.72 20.85
N THR A 670 1.15 15.74 20.67
CA THR A 670 2.28 15.70 19.73
C THR A 670 3.59 15.38 20.48
N PRO A 671 4.51 14.60 19.92
CA PRO A 671 5.82 14.37 20.54
C PRO A 671 6.60 15.68 20.73
N SER A 672 7.22 15.83 21.90
CA SER A 672 8.03 16.99 22.25
C SER A 672 9.29 17.10 21.39
N PRO A 673 9.72 18.31 20.98
CA PRO A 673 10.98 18.51 20.24
C PRO A 673 12.23 18.09 21.03
N LYS A 674 12.11 17.86 22.34
CA LYS A 674 13.19 17.34 23.18
C LYS A 674 13.53 15.88 22.90
N GLN A 675 12.64 15.13 22.25
CA GLN A 675 12.81 13.70 21.95
C GLN A 675 13.13 12.85 23.22
N ASP A 676 12.56 13.22 24.36
CA ASP A 676 12.75 12.56 25.66
C ASP A 676 11.54 11.67 26.05
N GLY A 677 10.60 11.51 25.12
CA GLY A 677 9.35 10.79 25.30
C GLY A 677 8.22 11.63 25.91
N SER A 678 8.47 12.89 26.27
CA SER A 678 7.41 13.82 26.63
C SER A 678 6.55 14.19 25.43
N VAL A 679 5.30 14.56 25.70
CA VAL A 679 4.32 14.98 24.70
C VAL A 679 3.70 16.32 25.07
N LEU A 680 3.22 17.06 24.08
CA LEU A 680 2.60 18.38 24.21
C LEU A 680 1.14 18.30 23.76
N PRO A 681 0.18 18.85 24.53
CA PRO A 681 -1.22 18.91 24.10
C PRO A 681 -1.37 19.86 22.91
N VAL A 682 -2.17 19.47 21.91
CA VAL A 682 -2.44 20.29 20.73
C VAL A 682 -3.87 20.85 20.79
N PRO A 683 -4.04 22.16 21.01
CA PRO A 683 -5.36 22.77 21.11
C PRO A 683 -5.98 22.95 19.73
N TYR A 684 -7.28 22.71 19.63
CA TYR A 684 -8.01 22.68 18.36
C TYR A 684 -9.35 23.42 18.48
N ILE A 685 -9.79 23.94 17.35
CA ILE A 685 -11.16 24.42 17.12
C ILE A 685 -11.83 23.42 16.18
N PHE A 686 -13.02 22.96 16.56
CA PHE A 686 -13.88 22.15 15.71
C PHE A 686 -15.06 23.00 15.24
N VAL A 687 -15.32 22.97 13.94
CA VAL A 687 -16.30 23.84 13.28
C VAL A 687 -17.34 22.99 12.56
N THR A 688 -18.61 23.31 12.78
CA THR A 688 -19.69 22.93 11.86
C THR A 688 -20.35 24.18 11.31
N VAL A 689 -20.38 24.35 10.00
CA VAL A 689 -20.89 25.56 9.34
C VAL A 689 -21.62 25.21 8.05
N GLY A 690 -22.60 26.02 7.64
CA GLY A 690 -23.30 25.88 6.36
C GLY A 690 -22.93 26.99 5.38
N LEU A 691 -23.29 26.84 4.11
CA LEU A 691 -23.18 27.91 3.12
C LEU A 691 -24.08 29.11 3.47
N ALA A 692 -23.62 30.32 3.18
CA ALA A 692 -24.43 31.52 3.28
C ALA A 692 -25.55 31.53 2.20
N TYR A 693 -26.72 32.07 2.53
CA TYR A 693 -27.83 32.17 1.59
C TYR A 693 -27.43 32.96 0.33
N GLY A 694 -27.52 32.33 -0.84
CA GLY A 694 -27.25 32.96 -2.14
C GLY A 694 -25.88 32.66 -2.76
N PHE A 695 -25.05 31.85 -2.11
CA PHE A 695 -23.86 31.23 -2.70
C PHE A 695 -24.20 29.82 -3.18
N ALA A 696 -24.28 29.62 -4.50
CA ALA A 696 -24.36 28.33 -5.20
C ALA A 696 -23.85 28.49 -6.64
#